data_AF-A0A949YVN5-F1
#
_entry.id   AF-A0A949YVN5-F1
#
_cell.length_a   1.000
_cell.length_b   1.000
_cell.length_c   1.000
_cell.angle_alpha   90.00
_cell.angle_beta   90.00
_cell.angle_gamma   90.00
#
_symmetry.space_group_name_H-M   'P 1'
#
loop_
_entity.id
_entity.type
_entity.pdbx_description
1 polymer ?
#
loop_
_entity_poly.entity_id
_entity_poly.type
_entity_poly.pdbx_seq_one_letter_code
_entity_poly.pdbx_strand_id
1 'polypeptide(L)'
;MGVRLEDRKPIIEILERTPPIPDNCQWATFLRNHDELTLEMVTEEERDYMYKAYAQEARMRINLGIRRRLAPLLGNNRRTIELNNALLFSLPGTPVVYYGDEIGMGDNVYLGDRDGVRTPMQWAADRNAGFSTANPQQLILPIIIDYEYHYQTINVEAQDANRHSLLWWMRRLIALRKQFKAFGRGSIEFLNPENSHILAFLRSYQEERILVVANLSRFVQYVELDLSEFKDMTPVELFGRASFPKIGELPYLLTLGPHTFFWFSLESPKRAPEERSDYQPPRVEASASFDAMLRRGARETIARAMPDYLPHCRWFRAKARSIKSVAVIETLPMSEAAQAPHLSVLHVDYTNGEPEKYLLPLAVAAGDRAREVKSRSPERVIAEVTSAGSNGDQAGVVYDASIDPEFGTALLDMITHHRHHHGATGELLAHSTHALSELRGDATLDPRALKVEQSNTSIAYGDRLILKLFRRLESGLNPDLEITRFLTSHGLFSHVPPLAGWLEFRVGRSEPEAVAVLQGFVPNKGDAWQFSIDELSHYLETAATKPPLAAQSRATNPLDLLAREEADPLAVELLGAYLDAARLLGHRVGELHLALASNHSEPEFAPEPFSAFSQRSSYQSMRNLLTQAIRTVNRRRAVIPKELAGQTQIIINRQAEIVARFDAFLRCRSSVVRMRCHGDLHLGQVLYTGKDFVIIDFEGEPARELSERRRKRFALQDVAGVLRSFDYAAMSATIERLKAGALGEMNLQIAKPWANFWQAWASWAFLRGYLETTAKAPFVPDNPSDLKTMLEAFTMEKALYELGYELNNRPEWLQIPLSGIASILGPAAGEARA
;
A
#
# COMPACT_ATOMS: atom_id res chain seq x y z
N MET A 1 33.09 -30.74 2.99
CA MET A 1 33.17 -31.68 1.85
C MET A 1 31.99 -31.57 0.89
N GLY A 2 30.73 -31.71 1.37
CA GLY A 2 29.56 -31.76 0.47
C GLY A 2 29.47 -30.64 -0.57
N VAL A 3 29.67 -29.38 -0.17
CA VAL A 3 29.67 -28.24 -1.11
C VAL A 3 30.81 -28.29 -2.15
N ARG A 4 32.00 -28.82 -1.80
CA ARG A 4 33.15 -28.91 -2.74
C ARG A 4 33.06 -30.10 -3.68
N LEU A 5 32.49 -31.21 -3.21
CA LEU A 5 32.16 -32.37 -4.03
C LEU A 5 30.86 -32.16 -4.82
N GLU A 6 30.12 -31.10 -4.49
CA GLU A 6 28.77 -30.83 -4.98
C GLU A 6 27.83 -32.03 -4.72
N ASP A 7 28.03 -32.77 -3.62
CA ASP A 7 27.30 -34.00 -3.30
C ASP A 7 26.74 -33.91 -1.87
N ARG A 8 25.48 -34.34 -1.68
CA ARG A 8 24.82 -34.38 -0.39
C ARG A 8 25.28 -35.51 0.52
N LYS A 9 25.82 -36.61 -0.04
CA LYS A 9 26.15 -37.84 0.70
C LYS A 9 27.02 -37.61 1.94
N PRO A 10 28.12 -36.80 1.88
CA PRO A 10 28.94 -36.58 3.06
C PRO A 10 28.19 -35.94 4.23
N ILE A 11 27.13 -35.17 3.96
CA ILE A 11 26.32 -34.51 5.00
C ILE A 11 25.33 -35.52 5.60
N ILE A 12 24.70 -36.36 4.77
CA ILE A 12 23.75 -37.38 5.24
C ILE A 12 24.48 -38.43 6.07
N GLU A 13 25.58 -38.99 5.54
CA GLU A 13 26.34 -40.05 6.21
C GLU A 13 26.86 -39.63 7.59
N ILE A 14 27.36 -38.41 7.74
CA ILE A 14 27.88 -37.95 9.04
C ILE A 14 26.75 -37.75 10.05
N LEU A 15 25.57 -37.27 9.60
CA LEU A 15 24.41 -37.08 10.47
C LEU A 15 23.78 -38.41 10.88
N GLU A 16 23.76 -39.41 10.00
CA GLU A 16 23.32 -40.77 10.32
C GLU A 16 24.27 -41.48 11.29
N ARG A 17 25.58 -41.22 11.22
CA ARG A 17 26.58 -41.74 12.17
C ARG A 17 26.59 -41.00 13.50
N THR A 18 25.95 -39.84 13.59
CA THR A 18 25.93 -39.04 14.82
C THR A 18 24.99 -39.70 15.85
N PRO A 19 25.44 -39.95 17.09
CA PRO A 19 24.59 -40.54 18.12
C PRO A 19 23.33 -39.71 18.39
N PRO A 20 22.20 -40.35 18.77
CA PRO A 20 20.97 -39.64 19.10
C PRO A 20 21.18 -38.69 20.28
N ILE A 21 20.45 -37.57 20.27
CA ILE A 21 20.54 -36.53 21.30
C ILE A 21 19.70 -36.94 22.51
N PRO A 22 20.27 -37.02 23.74
CA PRO A 22 19.50 -37.18 24.96
C PRO A 22 18.49 -36.03 25.18
N ASP A 23 17.33 -36.32 25.77
CA ASP A 23 16.21 -35.37 25.90
C ASP A 23 16.53 -34.05 26.62
N ASN A 24 17.60 -34.02 27.43
CA ASN A 24 18.00 -32.89 28.25
C ASN A 24 19.20 -32.09 27.71
N CYS A 25 19.74 -32.42 26.54
CA CYS A 25 20.89 -31.70 25.97
C CYS A 25 20.77 -31.47 24.45
N GLN A 26 21.74 -30.79 23.86
CA GLN A 26 21.83 -30.59 22.42
C GLN A 26 23.29 -30.69 21.95
N TRP A 27 23.50 -31.17 20.72
CA TRP A 27 24.79 -31.05 20.06
C TRP A 27 25.11 -29.57 19.78
N ALA A 28 26.35 -29.16 19.99
CA ALA A 28 26.85 -27.90 19.43
C ALA A 28 27.37 -28.18 18.02
N THR A 29 26.81 -27.52 17.02
CA THR A 29 27.14 -27.73 15.61
C THR A 29 27.98 -26.57 15.11
N PHE A 30 29.06 -26.86 14.40
CA PHE A 30 30.06 -25.89 13.97
C PHE A 30 30.32 -26.02 12.47
N LEU A 31 30.52 -24.90 11.78
CA LEU A 31 31.10 -24.90 10.42
C LEU A 31 32.63 -25.01 10.44
N ARG A 32 33.24 -24.54 11.53
CA ARG A 32 34.66 -24.63 11.86
C ARG A 32 34.80 -24.51 13.37
N ASN A 33 35.85 -25.06 13.99
CA ASN A 33 36.15 -24.80 15.41
C ASN A 33 36.99 -23.51 15.52
N HIS A 34 37.00 -22.88 16.70
CA HIS A 34 37.57 -21.55 17.03
C HIS A 34 38.98 -21.39 16.46
N ASP A 35 39.82 -22.40 16.71
CA ASP A 35 41.26 -22.37 16.49
C ASP A 35 41.69 -23.05 15.17
N GLU A 36 40.89 -24.00 14.68
CA GLU A 36 41.15 -24.75 13.45
C GLU A 36 39.90 -25.53 13.01
N LEU A 37 39.77 -25.84 11.72
CA LEU A 37 38.90 -26.92 11.26
C LEU A 37 39.62 -28.25 11.55
N THR A 38 39.24 -28.95 12.63
CA THR A 38 39.84 -30.24 13.00
C THR A 38 39.48 -31.34 12.01
N LEU A 39 40.49 -32.10 11.57
CA LEU A 39 40.36 -33.24 10.66
C LEU A 39 40.86 -34.54 11.32
N GLU A 40 40.83 -34.62 12.64
CA GLU A 40 41.25 -35.81 13.39
C GLU A 40 40.30 -36.99 13.15
N MET A 41 39.00 -36.70 13.08
CA MET A 41 37.93 -37.72 13.03
C MET A 41 37.56 -38.16 11.59
N VAL A 42 38.25 -37.65 10.58
CA VAL A 42 38.06 -38.06 9.17
C VAL A 42 39.15 -39.04 8.74
N THR A 43 38.88 -39.80 7.68
CA THR A 43 39.86 -40.73 7.10
C THR A 43 41.06 -39.99 6.51
N GLU A 44 42.19 -40.69 6.30
CA GLU A 44 43.39 -40.09 5.70
C GLU A 44 43.11 -39.52 4.29
N GLU A 45 42.31 -40.23 3.48
CA GLU A 45 41.92 -39.80 2.14
C GLU A 45 41.08 -38.52 2.17
N GLU A 46 40.10 -38.45 3.06
CA GLU A 46 39.27 -37.24 3.25
C GLU A 46 40.11 -36.07 3.76
N ARG A 47 41.05 -36.33 4.67
CA ARG A 47 41.97 -35.31 5.20
C ARG A 47 42.84 -34.73 4.09
N ASP A 48 43.44 -35.58 3.26
CA ASP A 48 44.27 -35.14 2.13
C ASP A 48 43.47 -34.34 1.10
N TYR A 49 42.22 -34.76 0.84
CA TYR A 49 41.31 -33.99 0.01
C TYR A 49 41.01 -32.60 0.62
N MET A 50 40.69 -32.55 1.91
CA MET A 50 40.39 -31.30 2.62
C MET A 50 41.58 -30.35 2.63
N TYR A 51 42.81 -30.85 2.79
CA TYR A 51 44.02 -30.04 2.66
C TYR A 51 44.19 -29.46 1.26
N LYS A 52 44.00 -30.26 0.21
CA LYS A 52 44.08 -29.77 -1.18
C LYS A 52 42.99 -28.73 -1.48
N ALA A 53 41.78 -28.93 -0.95
CA ALA A 53 40.64 -28.07 -1.24
C ALA A 53 40.64 -26.74 -0.45
N TYR A 54 41.12 -26.74 0.80
CA TYR A 54 40.95 -25.61 1.73
C TYR A 54 42.27 -25.06 2.32
N ALA A 55 43.39 -25.77 2.18
CA ALA A 55 44.70 -25.37 2.73
C ALA A 55 45.82 -25.57 1.70
N GLN A 56 45.76 -24.79 0.62
CA GLN A 56 46.71 -24.86 -0.50
C GLN A 56 48.15 -24.56 -0.06
N GLU A 57 48.34 -23.64 0.89
CA GLU A 57 49.66 -23.37 1.48
C GLU A 57 49.85 -24.15 2.78
N ALA A 58 51.06 -24.68 2.98
CA ALA A 58 51.41 -25.40 4.20
C ALA A 58 51.20 -24.56 5.47
N ARG A 59 51.42 -23.24 5.39
CA ARG A 59 51.20 -22.31 6.51
C ARG A 59 49.74 -22.24 6.97
N MET A 60 48.78 -22.66 6.15
CA MET A 60 47.35 -22.64 6.53
C MET A 60 46.98 -23.84 7.42
N ARG A 61 47.91 -24.77 7.63
CA ARG A 61 47.74 -26.00 8.40
C ARG A 61 48.39 -25.85 9.76
N ILE A 62 47.77 -26.45 10.77
CA ILE A 62 48.34 -26.58 12.10
C ILE A 62 47.92 -27.94 12.66
N ASN A 63 48.84 -28.71 13.25
CA ASN A 63 48.60 -30.10 13.64
C ASN A 63 47.94 -30.92 12.51
N LEU A 64 46.72 -31.41 12.74
CA LEU A 64 45.89 -32.12 11.77
C LEU A 64 44.74 -31.27 11.22
N GLY A 65 44.71 -29.97 11.48
CA GLY A 65 43.62 -29.05 11.12
C GLY A 65 44.01 -27.92 10.18
N ILE A 66 43.01 -27.08 9.86
CA ILE A 66 43.14 -25.91 8.98
C ILE A 66 42.83 -24.63 9.77
N ARG A 67 43.79 -23.72 9.90
CA ARG A 67 43.68 -22.46 10.66
C ARG A 67 43.26 -21.29 9.76
N ARG A 68 42.02 -21.31 9.27
CA ARG A 68 41.45 -20.27 8.40
C ARG A 68 40.08 -19.82 8.93
N ARG A 69 39.71 -18.55 8.71
CA ARG A 69 38.34 -18.05 8.98
C ARG A 69 37.35 -18.54 7.91
N LEU A 70 36.05 -18.46 8.19
CA LEU A 70 35.01 -19.02 7.32
C LEU A 70 34.99 -18.36 5.93
N ALA A 71 35.01 -17.04 5.85
CA ALA A 71 34.97 -16.34 4.57
C ALA A 71 36.17 -16.70 3.69
N PRO A 72 37.42 -16.65 4.18
CA PRO A 72 38.57 -17.10 3.42
C PRO A 72 38.56 -18.61 3.06
N LEU A 73 38.04 -19.50 3.93
CA LEU A 73 37.85 -20.93 3.62
C LEU A 73 36.93 -21.16 2.41
N LEU A 74 35.90 -20.33 2.28
CA LEU A 74 34.90 -20.41 1.23
C LEU A 74 35.23 -19.51 0.02
N GLY A 75 36.47 -19.00 -0.05
CA GLY A 75 36.93 -18.14 -1.15
C GLY A 75 36.15 -16.83 -1.25
N ASN A 76 35.70 -16.30 -0.11
CA ASN A 76 34.90 -15.08 0.02
C ASN A 76 33.61 -15.07 -0.83
N ASN A 77 33.11 -16.25 -1.22
CA ASN A 77 31.91 -16.34 -2.01
C ASN A 77 30.67 -16.20 -1.12
N ARG A 78 29.97 -15.08 -1.29
CA ARG A 78 28.78 -14.78 -0.49
C ARG A 78 27.73 -15.88 -0.51
N ARG A 79 27.39 -16.43 -1.68
CA ARG A 79 26.34 -17.46 -1.79
C ARG A 79 26.74 -18.74 -1.05
N THR A 80 28.01 -19.10 -1.12
CA THR A 80 28.54 -20.26 -0.40
C THR A 80 28.53 -20.03 1.12
N ILE A 81 28.88 -18.84 1.59
CA ILE A 81 28.80 -18.47 3.02
C ILE A 81 27.35 -18.55 3.51
N GLU A 82 26.40 -17.99 2.73
CA GLU A 82 24.98 -18.04 3.06
C GLU A 82 24.45 -19.46 3.09
N LEU A 83 24.75 -20.29 2.08
CA LEU A 83 24.36 -21.70 2.04
C LEU A 83 24.84 -22.47 3.26
N ASN A 84 26.12 -22.34 3.63
CA ASN A 84 26.68 -23.06 4.77
C ASN A 84 26.05 -22.60 6.09
N ASN A 85 25.81 -21.30 6.27
CA ASN A 85 25.09 -20.81 7.45
C ASN A 85 23.63 -21.27 7.43
N ALA A 86 22.95 -21.26 6.29
CA ALA A 86 21.59 -21.80 6.20
C ALA A 86 21.53 -23.29 6.58
N LEU A 87 22.48 -24.10 6.14
CA LEU A 87 22.57 -25.49 6.57
C LEU A 87 22.84 -25.59 8.08
N LEU A 88 23.82 -24.87 8.61
CA LEU A 88 24.12 -24.82 10.04
C LEU A 88 22.86 -24.48 10.88
N PHE A 89 22.07 -23.50 10.44
CA PHE A 89 20.88 -23.03 11.13
C PHE A 89 19.62 -23.87 10.87
N SER A 90 19.66 -24.81 9.93
CA SER A 90 18.53 -25.71 9.64
C SER A 90 18.77 -27.16 10.08
N LEU A 91 20.01 -27.55 10.36
CA LEU A 91 20.37 -28.86 10.90
C LEU A 91 20.06 -28.98 12.42
N PRO A 92 20.02 -30.22 12.96
CA PRO A 92 19.85 -30.45 14.40
C PRO A 92 21.01 -29.91 15.23
N GLY A 93 20.72 -29.58 16.49
CA GLY A 93 21.69 -29.03 17.44
C GLY A 93 21.66 -27.50 17.54
N THR A 94 22.49 -26.96 18.43
CA THR A 94 22.72 -25.53 18.65
C THR A 94 23.81 -25.04 17.68
N PRO A 95 23.49 -24.13 16.75
CA PRO A 95 24.49 -23.59 15.82
C PRO A 95 25.45 -22.67 16.57
N VAL A 96 26.75 -22.86 16.37
CA VAL A 96 27.80 -22.00 16.94
C VAL A 96 28.42 -21.16 15.83
N VAL A 97 28.45 -19.85 16.03
CA VAL A 97 29.03 -18.86 15.13
C VAL A 97 30.19 -18.18 15.87
N TYR A 98 31.35 -18.08 15.20
CA TYR A 98 32.50 -17.37 15.74
C TYR A 98 32.48 -15.90 15.32
N TYR A 99 32.93 -15.03 16.23
CA TYR A 99 32.96 -13.59 15.98
C TYR A 99 33.69 -13.26 14.68
N GLY A 100 33.16 -12.30 13.94
CA GLY A 100 33.68 -11.90 12.65
C GLY A 100 33.15 -12.75 11.48
N ASP A 101 32.72 -14.00 11.68
CA ASP A 101 32.13 -14.79 10.59
C ASP A 101 30.81 -14.15 10.10
N GLU A 102 30.07 -13.47 10.98
CA GLU A 102 28.83 -12.75 10.68
C GLU A 102 29.01 -11.50 9.82
N ILE A 103 30.23 -10.97 9.73
CA ILE A 103 30.60 -9.87 8.82
C ILE A 103 31.50 -10.34 7.67
N GLY A 104 31.92 -11.62 7.65
CA GLY A 104 32.81 -12.14 6.61
C GLY A 104 34.26 -11.70 6.81
N MET A 105 34.69 -11.59 8.07
CA MET A 105 36.02 -11.16 8.44
C MET A 105 37.11 -12.13 7.91
N GLY A 106 38.22 -11.55 7.44
CA GLY A 106 39.39 -12.29 6.95
C GLY A 106 40.34 -12.79 8.05
N ASP A 107 41.29 -13.62 7.65
CA ASP A 107 42.38 -14.09 8.50
C ASP A 107 43.72 -13.46 8.12
N ASN A 108 44.73 -13.63 8.98
CA ASN A 108 46.13 -13.29 8.68
C ASN A 108 47.00 -14.54 8.82
N VAL A 109 47.17 -15.27 7.70
CA VAL A 109 47.92 -16.53 7.64
C VAL A 109 49.43 -16.39 7.92
N TYR A 110 49.95 -15.16 7.99
CA TYR A 110 51.35 -14.88 8.28
C TYR A 110 51.65 -14.83 9.78
N LEU A 111 50.63 -14.74 10.63
CA LEU A 111 50.80 -14.87 12.08
C LEU A 111 51.10 -16.32 12.46
N GLY A 112 51.88 -16.51 13.53
CA GLY A 112 52.21 -17.82 14.08
C GLY A 112 50.99 -18.49 14.73
N ASP A 113 51.12 -19.78 15.03
CA ASP A 113 50.16 -20.58 15.81
C ASP A 113 48.67 -20.39 15.39
N ARG A 114 47.79 -19.94 16.28
CA ARG A 114 46.35 -19.74 16.01
C ARG A 114 46.00 -18.25 15.89
N ASP A 115 46.99 -17.38 15.94
CA ASP A 115 46.80 -15.94 16.02
C ASP A 115 46.21 -15.34 14.74
N GLY A 116 46.43 -16.00 13.60
CA GLY A 116 45.86 -15.59 12.30
C GLY A 116 44.34 -15.51 12.26
N VAL A 117 43.64 -16.28 13.10
CA VAL A 117 42.18 -16.29 13.21
C VAL A 117 41.66 -15.64 14.49
N ARG A 118 42.57 -15.16 15.36
CA ARG A 118 42.26 -14.50 16.64
C ARG A 118 42.45 -12.98 16.60
N THR A 119 42.64 -12.43 15.41
CA THR A 119 42.81 -10.99 15.16
C THR A 119 41.62 -10.19 15.68
N PRO A 120 41.83 -8.93 16.13
CA PRO A 120 40.78 -8.11 16.72
C PRO A 120 39.55 -7.93 15.82
N MET A 121 38.36 -7.90 16.42
CA MET A 121 37.09 -7.68 15.71
C MET A 121 37.06 -6.31 15.03
N GLN A 122 36.47 -6.24 13.83
CA GLN A 122 36.41 -5.04 13.00
C GLN A 122 35.08 -4.31 13.26
N TRP A 123 35.08 -3.39 14.23
CA TRP A 123 33.88 -2.65 14.64
C TRP A 123 33.56 -1.46 13.73
N ALA A 124 34.58 -0.69 13.36
CA ALA A 124 34.43 0.55 12.59
C ALA A 124 35.59 0.78 11.62
N ALA A 125 35.47 1.76 10.74
CA ALA A 125 36.54 2.17 9.82
C ALA A 125 37.64 3.02 10.48
N ASP A 126 37.44 3.40 11.75
CA ASP A 126 38.39 4.20 12.52
C ASP A 126 39.63 3.41 12.96
N ARG A 127 40.57 4.08 13.62
CA ARG A 127 41.83 3.55 14.14
C ARG A 127 41.64 2.20 14.85
N ASN A 128 42.53 1.26 14.56
CA ASN A 128 42.50 -0.11 15.06
C ASN A 128 41.14 -0.81 14.85
N ALA A 129 40.46 -0.49 13.74
CA ALA A 129 39.12 -1.00 13.41
C ALA A 129 38.05 -0.73 14.49
N GLY A 130 38.21 0.31 15.30
CA GLY A 130 37.34 0.61 16.43
C GLY A 130 37.50 -0.33 17.64
N PHE A 131 38.43 -1.28 17.60
CA PHE A 131 38.65 -2.23 18.70
C PHE A 131 39.39 -1.61 19.91
N SER A 132 40.31 -0.68 19.66
CA SER A 132 41.14 -0.08 20.70
C SER A 132 41.65 1.30 20.30
N THR A 133 41.81 2.22 21.26
CA THR A 133 42.40 3.54 21.03
C THR A 133 43.93 3.57 21.21
N ALA A 134 44.55 2.46 21.62
CA ALA A 134 45.99 2.36 21.87
C ALA A 134 46.85 2.63 20.63
N ASN A 135 48.15 2.87 20.81
CA ASN A 135 49.10 2.90 19.69
C ASN A 135 49.00 1.57 18.91
N PRO A 136 48.83 1.56 17.57
CA PRO A 136 48.75 0.31 16.80
C PRO A 136 49.90 -0.66 17.07
N GLN A 137 51.09 -0.15 17.40
CA GLN A 137 52.27 -0.96 17.76
C GLN A 137 52.16 -1.64 19.14
N GLN A 138 51.20 -1.22 19.98
CA GLN A 138 50.94 -1.81 21.30
C GLN A 138 49.81 -2.86 21.26
N LEU A 139 49.20 -3.10 20.09
CA LEU A 139 48.21 -4.17 19.96
C LEU A 139 48.88 -5.53 20.12
N ILE A 140 48.27 -6.40 20.93
CA ILE A 140 48.74 -7.78 21.13
C ILE A 140 48.73 -8.55 19.79
N LEU A 141 47.68 -8.36 19.00
CA LEU A 141 47.56 -8.89 17.65
C LEU A 141 47.18 -7.77 16.67
N PRO A 142 47.72 -7.79 15.44
CA PRO A 142 47.41 -6.77 14.45
C PRO A 142 45.98 -6.92 13.91
N ILE A 143 45.42 -5.81 13.43
CA ILE A 143 44.17 -5.80 12.66
C ILE A 143 44.40 -6.34 11.24
N ILE A 144 43.33 -6.77 10.56
CA ILE A 144 43.42 -7.22 9.16
C ILE A 144 43.45 -5.99 8.23
N ILE A 145 44.56 -5.85 7.53
CA ILE A 145 44.79 -4.80 6.52
C ILE A 145 44.93 -5.37 5.11
N ASP A 146 44.60 -6.64 4.93
CA ASP A 146 44.56 -7.27 3.61
C ASP A 146 43.52 -6.58 2.73
N TYR A 147 43.82 -6.36 1.45
CA TYR A 147 42.94 -5.63 0.53
C TYR A 147 41.55 -6.27 0.40
N GLU A 148 41.45 -7.60 0.42
CA GLU A 148 40.18 -8.31 0.25
C GLU A 148 39.29 -8.22 1.51
N TYR A 149 39.90 -8.14 2.69
CA TYR A 149 39.21 -8.19 3.99
C TYR A 149 39.43 -6.94 4.86
N HIS A 150 39.81 -5.84 4.23
CA HIS A 150 40.26 -4.64 4.93
C HIS A 150 39.21 -4.11 5.91
N TYR A 151 39.61 -3.79 7.14
CA TYR A 151 38.69 -3.33 8.18
C TYR A 151 37.90 -2.08 7.83
N GLN A 152 38.38 -1.21 6.94
CA GLN A 152 37.63 -0.02 6.49
C GLN A 152 36.39 -0.36 5.65
N THR A 153 36.37 -1.50 4.96
CA THR A 153 35.24 -1.95 4.13
C THR A 153 34.43 -3.03 4.83
N ILE A 154 35.10 -3.97 5.50
CA ILE A 154 34.47 -5.07 6.23
C ILE A 154 34.47 -4.75 7.72
N ASN A 155 33.48 -4.00 8.20
CA ASN A 155 33.30 -3.75 9.63
C ASN A 155 31.81 -3.71 10.01
N VAL A 156 31.55 -3.79 11.32
CA VAL A 156 30.19 -3.80 11.87
C VAL A 156 29.44 -2.52 11.51
N GLU A 157 30.03 -1.34 11.71
CA GLU A 157 29.41 -0.05 11.42
C GLU A 157 28.93 0.06 9.95
N ALA A 158 29.80 -0.24 8.99
CA ALA A 158 29.49 -0.21 7.57
C ALA A 158 28.41 -1.23 7.19
N GLN A 159 28.45 -2.44 7.77
CA GLN A 159 27.45 -3.46 7.51
C GLN A 159 26.12 -3.21 8.23
N ASP A 160 26.12 -2.54 9.38
CA ASP A 160 24.92 -2.16 10.11
C ASP A 160 24.14 -1.06 9.35
N ALA A 161 24.85 -0.13 8.71
CA ALA A 161 24.26 0.88 7.84
C ALA A 161 23.64 0.31 6.55
N ASN A 162 24.15 -0.82 6.04
CA ASN A 162 23.65 -1.46 4.81
C ASN A 162 22.74 -2.65 5.09
N ARG A 163 21.41 -2.50 4.88
CA ARG A 163 20.39 -3.56 5.09
C ARG A 163 20.57 -4.83 4.25
N HIS A 164 21.42 -4.80 3.22
CA HIS A 164 21.73 -5.95 2.36
C HIS A 164 23.06 -6.64 2.73
N SER A 165 23.68 -6.27 3.85
CA SER A 165 24.98 -6.81 4.31
C SER A 165 24.92 -8.27 4.80
N LEU A 166 26.09 -8.86 5.14
CA LEU A 166 26.14 -10.19 5.78
C LEU A 166 25.54 -10.15 7.17
N LEU A 167 25.85 -9.10 7.90
CA LEU A 167 25.36 -8.89 9.25
C LEU A 167 23.83 -8.87 9.30
N TRP A 168 23.17 -8.09 8.43
CA TRP A 168 21.70 -8.03 8.37
C TRP A 168 21.07 -9.35 7.92
N TRP A 169 21.71 -10.04 6.99
CA TRP A 169 21.27 -11.37 6.56
C TRP A 169 21.38 -12.41 7.69
N MET A 170 22.49 -12.43 8.42
CA MET A 170 22.70 -13.30 9.59
C MET A 170 21.68 -13.01 10.70
N ARG A 171 21.42 -11.73 11.00
CA ARG A 171 20.37 -11.33 11.95
C ARG A 171 19.00 -11.88 11.54
N ARG A 172 18.66 -11.80 10.25
CA ARG A 172 17.40 -12.34 9.71
C ARG A 172 17.34 -13.87 9.84
N LEU A 173 18.43 -14.57 9.51
CA LEU A 173 18.52 -16.02 9.64
C LEU A 173 18.34 -16.49 11.10
N ILE A 174 19.02 -15.82 12.05
CA ILE A 174 18.92 -16.10 13.48
C ILE A 174 17.49 -15.84 13.98
N ALA A 175 16.88 -14.73 13.56
CA ALA A 175 15.51 -14.39 13.92
C ALA A 175 14.51 -15.44 13.41
N LEU A 176 14.63 -15.87 12.15
CA LEU A 176 13.81 -16.92 11.56
C LEU A 176 13.97 -18.24 12.32
N ARG A 177 15.20 -18.66 12.63
CA ARG A 177 15.42 -19.88 13.42
C ARG A 177 14.74 -19.80 14.79
N LYS A 178 14.77 -18.65 15.47
CA LYS A 178 14.12 -18.44 16.78
C LYS A 178 12.59 -18.48 16.71
N GLN A 179 11.99 -18.14 15.56
CA GLN A 179 10.55 -18.15 15.37
C GLN A 179 9.97 -19.58 15.27
N PHE A 180 10.72 -20.53 14.72
CA PHE A 180 10.25 -21.90 14.49
C PHE A 180 10.94 -22.90 15.41
N LYS A 181 10.17 -23.57 16.26
CA LYS A 181 10.67 -24.59 17.18
C LYS A 181 11.17 -25.82 16.44
N ALA A 182 10.65 -26.09 15.24
CA ALA A 182 11.08 -27.19 14.38
C ALA A 182 12.59 -27.20 14.10
N PHE A 183 13.26 -26.04 13.97
CA PHE A 183 14.71 -26.01 13.76
C PHE A 183 15.52 -26.37 15.01
N GLY A 184 15.03 -26.01 16.19
CA GLY A 184 15.72 -26.23 17.46
C GLY A 184 15.48 -27.62 18.06
N ARG A 185 14.21 -28.07 18.10
CA ARG A 185 13.78 -29.31 18.77
C ARG A 185 13.05 -30.29 17.86
N GLY A 186 12.78 -29.93 16.60
CA GLY A 186 12.09 -30.81 15.67
C GLY A 186 12.95 -31.98 15.21
N SER A 187 12.28 -33.07 14.83
CA SER A 187 12.93 -34.19 14.13
C SER A 187 13.47 -33.73 12.78
N ILE A 188 14.34 -34.56 12.19
CA ILE A 188 14.85 -34.38 10.83
C ILE A 188 14.56 -35.65 10.03
N GLU A 189 14.08 -35.49 8.81
CA GLU A 189 13.82 -36.58 7.88
C GLU A 189 14.41 -36.20 6.51
N PHE A 190 15.36 -36.98 6.00
CA PHE A 190 15.97 -36.71 4.71
C PHE A 190 15.08 -37.19 3.57
N LEU A 191 14.83 -36.30 2.61
CA LEU A 191 14.23 -36.67 1.34
C LEU A 191 15.34 -37.18 0.42
N ASN A 192 15.04 -38.19 -0.40
CA ASN A 192 16.01 -38.84 -1.28
C ASN A 192 15.72 -38.58 -2.76
N PRO A 193 15.78 -37.32 -3.26
CA PRO A 193 15.60 -37.06 -4.68
C PRO A 193 16.72 -37.68 -5.53
N GLU A 194 16.45 -37.94 -6.80
CA GLU A 194 17.44 -38.51 -7.74
C GLU A 194 18.66 -37.60 -7.94
N ASN A 195 18.47 -36.27 -7.90
CA ASN A 195 19.56 -35.32 -8.03
C ASN A 195 20.44 -35.27 -6.76
N SER A 196 21.65 -35.84 -6.83
CA SER A 196 22.60 -35.89 -5.71
C SER A 196 23.19 -34.52 -5.33
N HIS A 197 23.10 -33.52 -6.21
CA HIS A 197 23.54 -32.15 -5.93
C HIS A 197 22.58 -31.40 -5.01
N ILE A 198 21.37 -31.91 -4.80
CA ILE A 198 20.34 -31.30 -3.97
C ILE A 198 20.21 -32.06 -2.65
N LEU A 199 20.43 -31.35 -1.55
CA LEU A 199 20.10 -31.81 -0.21
C LEU A 199 18.70 -31.32 0.15
N ALA A 200 17.78 -32.24 0.43
CA ALA A 200 16.43 -31.91 0.86
C ALA A 200 16.05 -32.69 2.13
N PHE A 201 15.41 -32.03 3.08
CA PHE A 201 14.95 -32.66 4.32
C PHE A 201 13.80 -31.89 4.96
N LEU A 202 12.99 -32.59 5.75
CA LEU A 202 11.91 -32.04 6.55
C LEU A 202 12.35 -31.87 8.00
N ARG A 203 11.94 -30.75 8.60
CA ARG A 203 11.99 -30.52 10.06
C ARG A 203 10.57 -30.48 10.60
N SER A 204 10.29 -31.34 11.57
CA SER A 204 8.94 -31.55 12.10
C SER A 204 8.91 -31.38 13.60
N TYR A 205 8.05 -30.51 14.11
CA TYR A 205 7.79 -30.36 15.55
C TYR A 205 6.33 -30.00 15.78
N GLN A 206 5.57 -30.89 16.43
CA GLN A 206 4.12 -30.73 16.61
C GLN A 206 3.43 -30.51 15.25
N GLU A 207 2.80 -29.35 15.03
CA GLU A 207 2.16 -28.96 13.77
C GLU A 207 3.11 -28.20 12.81
N GLU A 208 4.28 -27.77 13.28
CA GLU A 208 5.27 -27.12 12.43
C GLU A 208 5.92 -28.14 11.49
N ARG A 209 5.87 -27.86 10.19
CA ARG A 209 6.48 -28.66 9.11
C ARG A 209 7.28 -27.73 8.22
N ILE A 210 8.60 -27.90 8.22
CA ILE A 210 9.51 -27.08 7.43
C ILE A 210 10.25 -27.95 6.43
N LEU A 211 10.09 -27.66 5.15
CA LEU A 211 10.85 -28.26 4.07
C LEU A 211 12.09 -27.41 3.75
N VAL A 212 13.27 -28.00 3.87
CA VAL A 212 14.54 -27.38 3.49
C VAL A 212 15.04 -28.02 2.22
N VAL A 213 15.38 -27.22 1.21
CA VAL A 213 15.93 -27.67 -0.08
C VAL A 213 17.15 -26.82 -0.40
N ALA A 214 18.32 -27.44 -0.55
CA ALA A 214 19.59 -26.74 -0.71
C ALA A 214 20.36 -27.28 -1.92
N ASN A 215 20.74 -26.38 -2.83
CA ASN A 215 21.60 -26.71 -3.96
C ASN A 215 23.07 -26.60 -3.54
N LEU A 216 23.77 -27.73 -3.54
CA LEU A 216 25.20 -27.79 -3.21
C LEU A 216 26.10 -27.54 -4.43
N SER A 217 25.53 -27.48 -5.63
CA SER A 217 26.25 -27.25 -6.87
C SER A 217 26.49 -25.76 -7.14
N ARG A 218 27.59 -25.49 -7.85
CA ARG A 218 27.89 -24.16 -8.40
C ARG A 218 27.06 -23.83 -9.65
N PHE A 219 26.24 -24.76 -10.13
CA PHE A 219 25.36 -24.60 -11.29
C PHE A 219 23.88 -24.59 -10.88
N VAL A 220 23.01 -24.15 -11.81
CA VAL A 220 21.56 -24.27 -11.64
C VAL A 220 21.20 -25.75 -11.62
N GLN A 221 20.34 -26.15 -10.68
CA GLN A 221 19.88 -27.53 -10.52
C GLN A 221 18.36 -27.54 -10.40
N TYR A 222 17.73 -28.63 -10.85
CA TYR A 222 16.32 -28.89 -10.58
C TYR A 222 16.17 -30.15 -9.72
N VAL A 223 15.04 -30.27 -9.05
CA VAL A 223 14.69 -31.44 -8.23
C VAL A 223 13.21 -31.71 -8.29
N GLU A 224 12.84 -32.99 -8.34
CA GLU A 224 11.49 -33.46 -8.13
C GLU A 224 11.44 -34.11 -6.74
N LEU A 225 10.56 -33.62 -5.87
CA LEU A 225 10.41 -34.10 -4.50
C LEU A 225 9.07 -34.83 -4.35
N ASP A 226 9.08 -36.05 -3.84
CA ASP A 226 7.85 -36.70 -3.40
C ASP A 226 7.38 -36.03 -2.09
N LEU A 227 6.33 -35.23 -2.20
CA LEU A 227 5.66 -34.56 -1.09
C LEU A 227 4.19 -34.99 -0.98
N SER A 228 3.85 -36.15 -1.54
CA SER A 228 2.46 -36.64 -1.62
C SER A 228 1.75 -36.73 -0.26
N GLU A 229 2.49 -36.98 0.83
CA GLU A 229 1.98 -36.94 2.21
C GLU A 229 1.39 -35.57 2.59
N PHE A 230 1.92 -34.49 2.02
CA PHE A 230 1.50 -33.11 2.27
C PHE A 230 0.54 -32.59 1.20
N LYS A 231 -0.19 -33.50 0.55
CA LYS A 231 -1.21 -33.15 -0.46
C LYS A 231 -2.12 -32.05 0.09
N ASP A 232 -2.44 -31.11 -0.79
CA ASP A 232 -3.26 -29.94 -0.51
C ASP A 232 -2.63 -28.87 0.42
N MET A 233 -1.42 -29.07 0.93
CA MET A 233 -0.68 -28.03 1.62
C MET A 233 -0.02 -27.07 0.63
N THR A 234 0.24 -25.84 1.06
CA THR A 234 0.90 -24.78 0.28
C THR A 234 2.28 -24.53 0.87
N PRO A 235 3.37 -24.74 0.11
CA PRO A 235 4.70 -24.35 0.56
C PRO A 235 4.81 -22.82 0.56
N VAL A 236 5.16 -22.23 1.70
CA VAL A 236 5.36 -20.79 1.87
C VAL A 236 6.81 -20.55 2.24
N GLU A 237 7.54 -19.84 1.39
CA GLU A 237 8.97 -19.56 1.56
C GLU A 237 9.20 -18.64 2.77
N LEU A 238 10.15 -18.97 3.67
CA LEU A 238 10.25 -18.35 4.99
C LEU A 238 10.90 -16.95 5.00
N PHE A 239 11.75 -16.60 4.05
CA PHE A 239 12.45 -15.30 4.03
C PHE A 239 11.60 -14.17 3.43
N GLY A 240 10.85 -14.48 2.38
CA GLY A 240 10.02 -13.58 1.59
C GLY A 240 8.51 -13.81 1.72
N ARG A 241 8.07 -14.90 2.35
CA ARG A 241 6.66 -15.29 2.51
C ARG A 241 5.93 -15.51 1.17
N ALA A 242 6.68 -15.86 0.13
CA ALA A 242 6.10 -16.19 -1.16
C ALA A 242 5.42 -17.56 -1.11
N SER A 243 4.14 -17.63 -1.44
CA SER A 243 3.41 -18.89 -1.60
C SER A 243 3.75 -19.53 -2.94
N PHE A 244 4.16 -20.79 -2.90
CA PHE A 244 4.41 -21.60 -4.07
C PHE A 244 3.16 -22.41 -4.45
N PRO A 245 3.10 -23.01 -5.66
CA PRO A 245 1.97 -23.85 -6.07
C PRO A 245 1.62 -24.92 -5.02
N LYS A 246 0.34 -25.20 -4.85
CA LYS A 246 -0.17 -26.23 -3.93
C LYS A 246 0.45 -27.59 -4.24
N ILE A 247 0.77 -28.37 -3.21
CA ILE A 247 1.26 -29.74 -3.38
C ILE A 247 0.11 -30.61 -3.89
N GLY A 248 0.33 -31.21 -5.06
CA GLY A 248 -0.60 -32.16 -5.69
C GLY A 248 -0.17 -33.61 -5.47
N GLU A 249 -0.64 -34.50 -6.35
CA GLU A 249 -0.26 -35.93 -6.34
C GLU A 249 1.02 -36.23 -7.11
N LEU A 250 1.46 -35.31 -7.98
CA LEU A 250 2.69 -35.45 -8.75
C LEU A 250 3.91 -34.95 -7.94
N PRO A 251 5.12 -35.48 -8.24
CA PRO A 251 6.37 -34.96 -7.65
C PRO A 251 6.48 -33.44 -7.80
N TYR A 252 6.89 -32.79 -6.72
CA TYR A 252 6.97 -31.35 -6.63
C TYR A 252 8.27 -30.84 -7.25
N LEU A 253 8.17 -30.22 -8.43
CA LEU A 253 9.30 -29.71 -9.18
C LEU A 253 9.78 -28.35 -8.62
N LEU A 254 11.07 -28.26 -8.31
CA LEU A 254 11.74 -27.02 -7.93
C LEU A 254 12.98 -26.79 -8.80
N THR A 255 13.28 -25.52 -9.07
CA THR A 255 14.53 -25.10 -9.73
C THR A 255 15.28 -24.14 -8.82
N LEU A 256 16.56 -24.39 -8.60
CA LEU A 256 17.41 -23.66 -7.68
C LEU A 256 18.63 -23.11 -8.43
N GLY A 257 18.96 -21.84 -8.21
CA GLY A 257 20.20 -21.24 -8.69
C GLY A 257 21.45 -21.81 -7.99
N PRO A 258 22.66 -21.47 -8.48
CA PRO A 258 23.93 -21.87 -7.87
C PRO A 258 24.03 -21.55 -6.38
N HIS A 259 24.33 -22.55 -5.55
CA HIS A 259 24.43 -22.43 -4.08
C HIS A 259 23.22 -21.77 -3.39
N THR A 260 22.04 -21.82 -4.02
CA THR A 260 20.81 -21.28 -3.42
C THR A 260 20.08 -22.36 -2.62
N PHE A 261 19.21 -21.92 -1.71
CA PHE A 261 18.40 -22.81 -0.90
C PHE A 261 17.02 -22.19 -0.66
N PHE A 262 16.05 -23.01 -0.29
CA PHE A 262 14.74 -22.61 0.16
C PHE A 262 14.42 -23.25 1.51
N TRP A 263 13.79 -22.47 2.38
CA TRP A 263 13.08 -22.98 3.55
C TRP A 263 11.59 -22.70 3.35
N PHE A 264 10.76 -23.73 3.33
CA PHE A 264 9.32 -23.61 3.18
C PHE A 264 8.62 -24.03 4.46
N SER A 265 7.70 -23.22 4.97
CA SER A 265 6.65 -23.71 5.86
C SER A 265 5.59 -24.41 5.01
N LEU A 266 5.25 -25.65 5.34
CA LEU A 266 4.11 -26.31 4.71
C LEU A 266 2.85 -25.86 5.47
N GLU A 267 2.05 -25.00 4.87
CA GLU A 267 0.81 -24.48 5.47
C GLU A 267 -0.41 -25.23 4.91
N SER A 268 -1.27 -25.74 5.79
CA SER A 268 -2.59 -26.25 5.38
C SER A 268 -3.39 -25.14 4.69
N PRO A 269 -4.29 -25.47 3.76
CA PRO A 269 -5.05 -24.47 3.01
C PRO A 269 -5.86 -23.63 3.98
N LYS A 270 -5.41 -22.40 4.22
CA LYS A 270 -6.26 -21.37 4.80
C LYS A 270 -7.38 -21.18 3.80
N ARG A 271 -8.63 -21.40 4.24
CA ARG A 271 -9.83 -20.96 3.51
C ARG A 271 -9.50 -19.57 2.96
N ALA A 272 -9.76 -19.34 1.67
CA ALA A 272 -9.75 -17.99 1.11
C ALA A 272 -10.45 -17.07 2.12
N PRO A 273 -10.03 -15.81 2.27
CA PRO A 273 -10.80 -14.88 3.07
C PRO A 273 -12.16 -14.72 2.40
N GLU A 274 -13.11 -15.61 2.73
CA GLU A 274 -14.51 -15.25 2.94
C GLU A 274 -14.45 -13.95 3.73
N GLU A 275 -15.24 -12.96 3.32
CA GLU A 275 -15.42 -11.70 4.03
C GLU A 275 -15.51 -12.01 5.54
N ARG A 276 -14.38 -11.87 6.25
CA ARG A 276 -14.31 -12.18 7.68
C ARG A 276 -14.98 -11.01 8.35
N SER A 277 -16.28 -11.17 8.56
CA SER A 277 -17.11 -10.34 9.44
C SER A 277 -16.58 -10.36 10.89
N ASP A 278 -15.87 -11.41 11.29
CA ASP A 278 -15.59 -11.65 12.72
C ASP A 278 -14.08 -11.65 13.00
N TYR A 279 -13.46 -10.48 12.97
CA TYR A 279 -12.15 -10.27 13.59
C TYR A 279 -12.26 -10.56 15.10
N GLN A 280 -11.43 -11.47 15.61
CA GLN A 280 -11.30 -11.70 17.05
C GLN A 280 -10.01 -11.07 17.56
N PRO A 281 -10.08 -10.07 18.45
CA PRO A 281 -8.89 -9.42 19.00
C PRO A 281 -8.03 -10.43 19.77
N PRO A 282 -6.71 -10.50 19.50
CA PRO A 282 -5.81 -11.38 20.22
C PRO A 282 -5.70 -10.98 21.70
N ARG A 283 -5.49 -11.98 22.57
CA ARG A 283 -5.20 -11.76 24.00
C ARG A 283 -3.71 -11.60 24.23
N VAL A 284 -3.36 -10.61 25.03
CA VAL A 284 -1.99 -10.16 25.25
C VAL A 284 -1.75 -9.99 26.75
N GLU A 285 -0.72 -10.65 27.26
CA GLU A 285 -0.20 -10.38 28.61
C GLU A 285 0.80 -9.22 28.54
N ALA A 286 0.54 -8.17 29.31
CA ALA A 286 1.37 -6.99 29.40
C ALA A 286 2.25 -7.04 30.65
N SER A 287 3.57 -6.93 30.47
CA SER A 287 4.55 -6.84 31.55
C SER A 287 4.63 -5.45 32.20
N ALA A 288 3.89 -4.47 31.67
CA ALA A 288 3.89 -3.08 32.11
C ALA A 288 2.47 -2.63 32.48
N SER A 289 2.36 -1.54 33.25
CA SER A 289 1.07 -0.87 33.51
C SER A 289 0.47 -0.34 32.20
N PHE A 290 -0.86 -0.20 32.14
CA PHE A 290 -1.56 0.27 30.95
C PHE A 290 -1.01 1.58 30.37
N ASP A 291 -0.61 2.53 31.22
CA ASP A 291 -0.01 3.81 30.77
C ASP A 291 1.39 3.64 30.17
N ALA A 292 2.16 2.65 30.63
CA ALA A 292 3.51 2.37 30.15
C ALA A 292 3.51 1.50 28.87
N MET A 293 2.39 0.83 28.56
CA MET A 293 2.26 -0.02 27.37
C MET A 293 2.55 0.77 26.09
N LEU A 294 1.92 1.93 25.91
CA LEU A 294 2.09 2.76 24.70
C LEU A 294 3.45 3.49 24.64
N ARG A 295 4.12 3.68 25.79
CA ARG A 295 5.35 4.49 25.87
C ARG A 295 6.65 3.71 25.68
N ARG A 296 6.80 2.47 26.17
CA ARG A 296 8.09 1.73 26.08
C ARG A 296 8.01 0.21 25.86
N GLY A 297 6.90 -0.47 26.18
CA GLY A 297 6.89 -1.95 26.26
C GLY A 297 5.96 -2.69 25.29
N ALA A 298 4.85 -2.11 24.85
CA ALA A 298 3.82 -2.84 24.08
C ALA A 298 3.85 -2.60 22.57
N ARG A 299 4.79 -1.80 22.04
CA ARG A 299 4.89 -1.55 20.59
C ARG A 299 5.06 -2.83 19.77
N GLU A 300 5.89 -3.77 20.22
CA GLU A 300 6.04 -5.06 19.56
C GLU A 300 4.76 -5.88 19.58
N THR A 301 4.03 -5.84 20.69
CA THR A 301 2.82 -6.64 20.83
C THR A 301 1.67 -6.07 20.00
N ILE A 302 1.54 -4.74 19.99
CA ILE A 302 0.61 -4.02 19.10
C ILE A 302 0.98 -4.35 17.64
N ALA A 303 2.27 -4.28 17.28
CA ALA A 303 2.75 -4.61 15.94
C ALA A 303 2.43 -6.06 15.53
N ARG A 304 2.42 -7.02 16.47
CA ARG A 304 2.02 -8.42 16.19
C ARG A 304 0.52 -8.59 15.89
N ALA A 305 -0.34 -7.75 16.46
CA ALA A 305 -1.79 -7.79 16.21
C ALA A 305 -2.19 -7.08 14.90
N MET A 306 -1.34 -6.16 14.40
CA MET A 306 -1.65 -5.33 13.22
C MET A 306 -1.86 -6.10 11.90
N PRO A 307 -1.09 -7.15 11.55
CA PRO A 307 -1.32 -7.89 10.31
C PRO A 307 -2.73 -8.47 10.19
N ASP A 308 -3.33 -8.85 11.31
CA ASP A 308 -4.71 -9.34 11.35
C ASP A 308 -5.71 -8.18 11.47
N TYR A 309 -5.41 -7.11 12.22
CA TYR A 309 -6.34 -5.99 12.40
C TYR A 309 -6.52 -5.10 11.15
N LEU A 310 -5.41 -4.73 10.50
CA LEU A 310 -5.41 -3.75 9.39
C LEU A 310 -6.31 -4.15 8.22
N PRO A 311 -6.33 -5.41 7.73
CA PRO A 311 -7.22 -5.82 6.63
C PRO A 311 -8.72 -5.62 6.91
N HIS A 312 -9.13 -5.66 8.19
CA HIS A 312 -10.52 -5.44 8.60
C HIS A 312 -10.91 -3.96 8.59
N CYS A 313 -9.93 -3.05 8.66
CA CYS A 313 -10.18 -1.62 8.60
C CYS A 313 -10.68 -1.21 7.21
N ARG A 314 -11.72 -0.37 7.15
CA ARG A 314 -12.26 0.14 5.86
C ARG A 314 -11.28 1.06 5.14
N TRP A 315 -10.55 1.88 5.89
CA TRP A 315 -9.55 2.82 5.37
C TRP A 315 -8.26 2.14 4.87
N PHE A 316 -8.03 0.87 5.21
CA PHE A 316 -6.87 0.12 4.73
C PHE A 316 -7.10 -0.35 3.28
N ARG A 317 -6.49 0.34 2.31
CA ARG A 317 -6.70 0.12 0.87
C ARG A 317 -5.92 -1.07 0.30
N ALA A 318 -4.82 -1.50 0.93
CA ALA A 318 -3.94 -2.54 0.42
C ALA A 318 -4.42 -3.98 0.71
N LYS A 319 -5.73 -4.22 0.75
CA LYS A 319 -6.33 -5.52 1.12
C LYS A 319 -5.94 -6.68 0.21
N ALA A 320 -5.57 -6.38 -1.04
CA ALA A 320 -5.11 -7.36 -2.01
C ALA A 320 -3.61 -7.70 -1.89
N ARG A 321 -2.84 -6.96 -1.08
CA ARG A 321 -1.41 -7.21 -0.84
C ARG A 321 -1.23 -7.98 0.47
N SER A 322 -0.30 -8.92 0.50
CA SER A 322 0.02 -9.66 1.71
C SER A 322 0.99 -8.85 2.58
N ILE A 323 0.64 -8.65 3.84
CA ILE A 323 1.48 -7.93 4.81
C ILE A 323 2.63 -8.86 5.24
N LYS A 324 3.87 -8.41 5.05
CA LYS A 324 5.09 -9.12 5.47
C LYS A 324 5.42 -8.82 6.94
N SER A 325 5.36 -7.55 7.33
CA SER A 325 5.61 -7.10 8.70
C SER A 325 4.98 -5.74 8.96
N VAL A 326 4.66 -5.47 10.22
CA VAL A 326 4.25 -4.14 10.68
C VAL A 326 5.19 -3.71 11.80
N ALA A 327 5.60 -2.45 11.80
CA ALA A 327 6.40 -1.85 12.87
C ALA A 327 5.76 -0.53 13.34
N VAL A 328 5.77 -0.25 14.64
CA VAL A 328 5.38 1.06 15.19
C VAL A 328 6.61 1.95 15.20
N ILE A 329 6.67 2.92 14.27
CA ILE A 329 7.81 3.86 14.14
C ILE A 329 7.76 4.88 15.27
N GLU A 330 6.57 5.44 15.52
CA GLU A 330 6.38 6.53 16.46
C GLU A 330 5.08 6.35 17.27
N THR A 331 5.09 6.86 18.50
CA THR A 331 3.91 6.95 19.36
C THR A 331 4.00 8.25 20.16
N LEU A 332 3.13 9.21 19.86
CA LEU A 332 3.10 10.53 20.48
C LEU A 332 1.91 10.63 21.44
N PRO A 333 2.10 10.92 22.74
CA PRO A 333 0.97 11.19 23.63
C PRO A 333 0.27 12.50 23.22
N MET A 334 -1.06 12.49 23.17
CA MET A 334 -1.83 13.70 22.81
C MET A 334 -2.10 14.63 24.00
N SER A 335 -1.93 14.13 25.23
CA SER A 335 -1.97 14.93 26.45
C SER A 335 -1.08 14.30 27.54
N GLU A 336 -0.88 15.00 28.65
CA GLU A 336 -0.13 14.49 29.80
C GLU A 336 -0.93 13.54 30.68
N ALA A 337 -2.22 13.32 30.39
CA ALA A 337 -3.06 12.41 31.16
C ALA A 337 -2.54 10.97 31.08
N ALA A 338 -2.71 10.22 32.17
CA ALA A 338 -2.20 8.85 32.31
C ALA A 338 -2.69 7.92 31.17
N GLN A 339 -4.00 7.96 30.89
CA GLN A 339 -4.66 7.17 29.85
C GLN A 339 -4.89 7.94 28.54
N ALA A 340 -4.12 9.01 28.31
CA ALA A 340 -4.29 9.84 27.12
C ALA A 340 -4.19 8.99 25.82
N PRO A 341 -5.04 9.27 24.82
CA PRO A 341 -4.85 8.75 23.48
C PRO A 341 -3.46 9.13 22.94
N HIS A 342 -2.85 8.21 22.20
CA HIS A 342 -1.58 8.43 21.51
C HIS A 342 -1.78 8.37 20.01
N LEU A 343 -1.04 9.21 19.28
CA LEU A 343 -0.96 9.16 17.83
C LEU A 343 0.21 8.27 17.42
N SER A 344 -0.07 7.15 16.76
CA SER A 344 0.97 6.22 16.32
C SER A 344 1.17 6.21 14.81
N VAL A 345 2.43 6.15 14.40
CA VAL A 345 2.84 5.97 13.00
C VAL A 345 3.33 4.54 12.81
N LEU A 346 2.67 3.80 11.93
CA LEU A 346 2.95 2.43 11.56
C LEU A 346 3.69 2.38 10.23
N HIS A 347 4.71 1.52 10.12
CA HIS A 347 5.33 1.09 8.87
C HIS A 347 4.77 -0.27 8.49
N VAL A 348 4.20 -0.40 7.29
CA VAL A 348 3.67 -1.67 6.79
C VAL A 348 4.50 -2.09 5.58
N ASP A 349 5.24 -3.19 5.74
CA ASP A 349 5.98 -3.84 4.66
C ASP A 349 5.11 -4.93 4.03
N TYR A 350 5.03 -4.94 2.71
CA TYR A 350 4.30 -5.97 1.95
C TYR A 350 5.26 -7.03 1.38
N THR A 351 4.72 -8.18 1.00
CA THR A 351 5.49 -9.18 0.23
C THR A 351 5.77 -8.71 -1.19
N ASN A 352 4.91 -7.84 -1.73
CA ASN A 352 5.05 -7.20 -3.03
C ASN A 352 4.60 -5.72 -3.00
N GLY A 353 5.33 -4.86 -3.70
CA GLY A 353 5.09 -3.41 -3.73
C GLY A 353 5.88 -2.63 -2.68
N GLU A 354 5.76 -1.30 -2.74
CA GLU A 354 6.44 -0.38 -1.82
C GLU A 354 5.81 -0.40 -0.42
N PRO A 355 6.62 -0.20 0.64
CA PRO A 355 6.10 -0.07 2.00
C PRO A 355 5.25 1.20 2.15
N GLU A 356 4.28 1.15 3.06
CA GLU A 356 3.36 2.26 3.30
C GLU A 356 3.36 2.66 4.77
N LYS A 357 3.21 3.97 5.04
CA LYS A 357 3.04 4.50 6.39
C LYS A 357 1.57 4.73 6.69
N TYR A 358 1.14 4.29 7.87
CA TYR A 358 -0.22 4.49 8.35
C TYR A 358 -0.25 5.18 9.70
N LEU A 359 -1.25 6.02 9.89
CA LEU A 359 -1.51 6.70 11.14
C LEU A 359 -2.68 6.03 11.87
N LEU A 360 -2.43 5.63 13.11
CA LEU A 360 -3.37 4.93 13.96
C LEU A 360 -3.38 5.58 15.36
N PRO A 361 -4.47 6.26 15.74
CA PRO A 361 -4.68 6.69 17.12
C PRO A 361 -4.90 5.47 18.01
N LEU A 362 -4.14 5.35 19.09
CA LEU A 362 -4.18 4.22 20.02
C LEU A 362 -4.51 4.71 21.42
N ALA A 363 -5.41 4.02 22.09
CA ALA A 363 -5.65 4.20 23.52
C ALA A 363 -5.77 2.85 24.22
N VAL A 364 -5.58 2.88 25.54
CA VAL A 364 -5.74 1.70 26.41
C VAL A 364 -6.83 2.01 27.41
N ALA A 365 -7.82 1.12 27.50
CA ALA A 365 -8.91 1.22 28.48
C ALA A 365 -8.91 0.00 29.40
N ALA A 366 -9.26 0.19 30.67
CA ALA A 366 -9.41 -0.86 31.67
C ALA A 366 -10.80 -0.79 32.33
N GLY A 367 -11.23 -1.89 32.98
CA GLY A 367 -12.46 -1.91 33.77
C GLY A 367 -13.73 -1.57 32.97
N ASP A 368 -14.54 -0.63 33.48
CA ASP A 368 -15.82 -0.25 32.86
C ASP A 368 -15.65 0.38 31.48
N ARG A 369 -14.60 1.18 31.29
CA ARG A 369 -14.28 1.80 29.98
C ARG A 369 -13.94 0.74 28.94
N ALA A 370 -13.24 -0.33 29.33
CA ALA A 370 -12.95 -1.44 28.42
C ALA A 370 -14.23 -2.20 28.02
N ARG A 371 -15.17 -2.41 28.96
CA ARG A 371 -16.49 -2.99 28.66
C ARG A 371 -17.30 -2.10 27.72
N GLU A 372 -17.28 -0.79 27.93
CA GLU A 372 -17.94 0.18 27.06
C GLU A 372 -17.42 0.08 25.62
N VAL A 373 -16.10 0.16 25.43
CA VAL A 373 -15.47 0.10 24.09
C VAL A 373 -15.82 -1.20 23.38
N LYS A 374 -15.73 -2.36 24.06
CA LYS A 374 -16.11 -3.66 23.48
C LYS A 374 -17.59 -3.71 23.06
N SER A 375 -18.48 -3.04 23.80
CA SER A 375 -19.92 -3.05 23.51
C SER A 375 -20.33 -2.08 22.41
N ARG A 376 -19.70 -0.90 22.35
CA ARG A 376 -20.06 0.18 21.42
C ARG A 376 -19.33 0.09 20.08
N SER A 377 -18.08 -0.36 20.09
CA SER A 377 -17.22 -0.39 18.90
C SER A 377 -16.28 -1.60 18.91
N PRO A 378 -16.82 -2.83 18.87
CA PRO A 378 -16.02 -4.06 18.86
C PRO A 378 -15.01 -4.11 17.70
N GLU A 379 -15.36 -3.55 16.55
CA GLU A 379 -14.52 -3.47 15.35
C GLU A 379 -13.26 -2.62 15.52
N ARG A 380 -13.20 -1.81 16.59
CA ARG A 380 -12.06 -0.94 16.92
C ARG A 380 -11.12 -1.53 17.95
N VAL A 381 -11.50 -2.64 18.59
CA VAL A 381 -10.65 -3.33 19.54
C VAL A 381 -9.53 -4.00 18.75
N ILE A 382 -8.28 -3.66 19.07
CA ILE A 382 -7.07 -4.17 18.41
C ILE A 382 -6.53 -5.39 19.16
N ALA A 383 -6.59 -5.37 20.50
CA ALA A 383 -6.14 -6.47 21.33
C ALA A 383 -6.82 -6.41 22.71
N GLU A 384 -7.08 -7.58 23.29
CA GLU A 384 -7.42 -7.70 24.71
C GLU A 384 -6.13 -7.80 25.51
N VAL A 385 -5.99 -7.01 26.58
CA VAL A 385 -4.76 -6.95 27.37
C VAL A 385 -5.01 -7.26 28.84
N THR A 386 -4.12 -8.02 29.46
CA THR A 386 -4.07 -8.25 30.90
C THR A 386 -2.79 -7.66 31.47
N SER A 387 -2.90 -6.75 32.44
CA SER A 387 -1.75 -6.13 33.11
C SER A 387 -1.65 -6.64 34.55
N ALA A 388 -0.46 -7.11 34.94
CA ALA A 388 -0.16 -7.51 36.31
C ALA A 388 0.01 -6.26 37.18
N GLY A 389 -1.07 -5.86 37.86
CA GLY A 389 -1.07 -4.72 38.77
C GLY A 389 -0.73 -5.10 40.21
N SER A 390 -0.32 -4.12 41.02
CA SER A 390 -0.09 -4.28 42.47
C SER A 390 -1.34 -4.69 43.28
N ASN A 391 -2.54 -4.58 42.69
CA ASN A 391 -3.83 -5.00 43.26
C ASN A 391 -4.49 -6.18 42.51
N GLY A 392 -3.71 -6.98 41.77
CA GLY A 392 -4.19 -8.13 40.98
C GLY A 392 -4.25 -7.85 39.47
N ASP A 393 -4.48 -8.90 38.69
CA ASP A 393 -4.57 -8.83 37.23
C ASP A 393 -5.77 -7.97 36.80
N GLN A 394 -5.50 -6.91 36.06
CA GLN A 394 -6.55 -6.07 35.47
C GLN A 394 -6.69 -6.39 33.99
N ALA A 395 -7.93 -6.63 33.57
CA ALA A 395 -8.27 -6.80 32.16
C ALA A 395 -8.60 -5.45 31.50
N GLY A 396 -8.12 -5.26 30.28
CA GLY A 396 -8.31 -4.07 29.46
C GLY A 396 -8.31 -4.36 27.97
N VAL A 397 -8.33 -3.30 27.17
CA VAL A 397 -8.28 -3.35 25.70
C VAL A 397 -7.38 -2.27 25.15
N VAL A 398 -6.67 -2.59 24.07
CA VAL A 398 -6.05 -1.63 23.16
C VAL A 398 -7.01 -1.43 22.00
N TYR A 399 -7.30 -0.19 21.64
CA TYR A 399 -8.29 0.13 20.61
C TYR A 399 -7.93 1.35 19.78
N ASP A 400 -8.53 1.48 18.60
CA ASP A 400 -8.43 2.66 17.74
C ASP A 400 -9.19 3.84 18.38
N ALA A 401 -8.43 4.82 18.87
CA ALA A 401 -8.92 5.98 19.61
C ALA A 401 -9.45 7.12 18.72
N SER A 402 -9.59 6.92 17.41
CA SER A 402 -9.99 7.99 16.48
C SER A 402 -11.41 8.54 16.68
N ILE A 403 -12.28 7.83 17.41
CA ILE A 403 -13.59 8.35 17.85
C ILE A 403 -13.59 8.77 19.31
N ASP A 404 -12.47 8.64 20.03
CA ASP A 404 -12.42 9.04 21.43
C ASP A 404 -12.53 10.58 21.50
N PRO A 405 -13.50 11.13 22.24
CA PRO A 405 -13.64 12.58 22.39
C PRO A 405 -12.38 13.25 22.91
N GLU A 406 -11.62 12.61 23.81
CA GLU A 406 -10.37 13.18 24.32
C GLU A 406 -9.32 13.34 23.21
N PHE A 407 -9.27 12.39 22.27
CA PHE A 407 -8.39 12.47 21.12
C PHE A 407 -8.78 13.63 20.19
N GLY A 408 -10.08 13.76 19.89
CA GLY A 408 -10.60 14.88 19.08
C GLY A 408 -10.32 16.24 19.72
N THR A 409 -10.59 16.39 21.02
CA THR A 409 -10.32 17.64 21.76
C THR A 409 -8.84 17.98 21.74
N ALA A 410 -7.97 16.99 21.96
CA ALA A 410 -6.53 17.22 21.94
C ALA A 410 -6.02 17.69 20.56
N LEU A 411 -6.55 17.16 19.46
CA LEU A 411 -6.20 17.63 18.11
C LEU A 411 -6.60 19.10 17.90
N LEU A 412 -7.83 19.47 18.26
CA LEU A 412 -8.30 20.84 18.12
C LEU A 412 -7.50 21.82 19.00
N ASP A 413 -7.21 21.43 20.24
CA ASP A 413 -6.40 22.24 21.16
C ASP A 413 -4.98 22.43 20.66
N MET A 414 -4.38 21.40 20.05
CA MET A 414 -3.03 21.48 19.49
C MET A 414 -2.97 22.50 18.35
N ILE A 415 -3.94 22.47 17.44
CA ILE A 415 -4.09 23.44 16.33
C ILE A 415 -4.36 24.84 16.86
N THR A 416 -5.27 24.98 17.82
CA THR A 416 -5.67 26.27 18.40
C THR A 416 -4.49 26.99 19.08
N HIS A 417 -3.64 26.25 19.78
CA HIS A 417 -2.54 26.82 20.57
C HIS A 417 -1.18 26.67 19.90
N HIS A 418 -1.11 26.29 18.62
CA HIS A 418 0.15 26.09 17.88
C HIS A 418 1.16 25.20 18.61
N ARG A 419 0.67 24.13 19.25
CA ARG A 419 1.53 23.26 20.06
C ARG A 419 2.36 22.34 19.16
N HIS A 420 3.61 22.12 19.58
CA HIS A 420 4.52 21.18 18.95
C HIS A 420 4.77 20.02 19.90
N HIS A 421 4.81 18.79 19.39
CA HIS A 421 5.12 17.60 20.17
C HIS A 421 6.31 16.86 19.58
N HIS A 422 7.37 16.72 20.38
CA HIS A 422 8.55 15.94 20.00
C HIS A 422 8.39 14.48 20.41
N GLY A 423 8.48 13.59 19.42
CA GLY A 423 8.54 12.15 19.60
C GLY A 423 9.97 11.63 19.69
N ALA A 424 10.11 10.31 19.63
CA ALA A 424 11.42 9.65 19.65
C ALA A 424 12.17 9.76 18.31
N THR A 425 11.44 9.84 17.21
CA THR A 425 11.93 9.78 15.83
C THR A 425 11.56 11.01 15.03
N GLY A 426 10.41 11.62 15.30
CA GLY A 426 9.92 12.80 14.60
C GLY A 426 9.17 13.75 15.51
N GLU A 427 8.68 14.83 14.93
CA GLU A 427 7.89 15.85 15.61
C GLU A 427 6.55 16.05 14.90
N LEU A 428 5.52 16.36 15.68
CA LEU A 428 4.20 16.73 15.22
C LEU A 428 4.02 18.23 15.42
N LEU A 429 3.73 18.93 14.33
CA LEU A 429 3.65 20.38 14.26
C LEU A 429 2.22 20.79 13.94
N ALA A 430 1.72 21.80 14.65
CA ALA A 430 0.38 22.31 14.48
C ALA A 430 0.40 23.73 13.94
N HIS A 431 -0.41 23.97 12.91
CA HIS A 431 -0.52 25.23 12.23
C HIS A 431 -1.98 25.68 12.17
N SER A 432 -2.22 26.98 12.23
CA SER A 432 -3.55 27.56 12.04
C SER A 432 -3.51 28.75 11.09
N THR A 433 -4.64 29.06 10.49
CA THR A 433 -4.84 30.25 9.66
C THR A 433 -5.59 31.32 10.45
N HIS A 434 -5.62 32.55 9.92
CA HIS A 434 -6.42 33.63 10.52
C HIS A 434 -7.92 33.29 10.61
N ALA A 435 -8.43 32.43 9.70
CA ALA A 435 -9.84 32.02 9.66
C ALA A 435 -10.25 31.19 10.88
N LEU A 436 -9.32 30.53 11.59
CA LEU A 436 -9.67 29.69 12.74
C LEU A 436 -10.41 30.47 13.84
N SER A 437 -9.95 31.68 14.15
CA SER A 437 -10.54 32.50 15.23
C SER A 437 -12.02 32.83 14.97
N GLU A 438 -12.33 33.21 13.73
CA GLU A 438 -13.69 33.53 13.27
C GLU A 438 -14.57 32.28 13.22
N LEU A 439 -14.07 31.19 12.63
CA LEU A 439 -14.82 29.94 12.46
C LEU A 439 -15.11 29.25 13.80
N ARG A 440 -14.13 29.22 14.72
CA ARG A 440 -14.29 28.60 16.04
C ARG A 440 -15.25 29.43 16.91
N GLY A 441 -15.01 30.74 17.00
CA GLY A 441 -15.60 31.63 18.00
C GLY A 441 -15.25 31.23 19.43
N ASP A 442 -15.98 31.78 20.41
CA ASP A 442 -15.67 31.63 21.85
C ASP A 442 -16.27 30.37 22.50
N ALA A 443 -17.07 29.59 21.76
CA ALA A 443 -17.77 28.43 22.31
C ALA A 443 -16.83 27.21 22.44
N THR A 444 -17.05 26.40 23.48
CA THR A 444 -16.48 25.05 23.56
C THR A 444 -17.12 24.18 22.49
N LEU A 445 -16.31 23.49 21.69
CA LEU A 445 -16.79 22.66 20.59
C LEU A 445 -16.49 21.19 20.88
N ASP A 446 -17.54 20.42 21.13
CA ASP A 446 -17.40 19.00 21.43
C ASP A 446 -17.10 18.21 20.15
N PRO A 447 -16.06 17.36 20.14
CA PRO A 447 -15.72 16.52 19.00
C PRO A 447 -16.72 15.38 18.82
N ARG A 448 -17.17 15.19 17.58
CA ARG A 448 -17.99 14.06 17.16
C ARG A 448 -17.43 13.49 15.87
N ALA A 449 -16.86 12.30 15.96
CA ALA A 449 -16.45 11.55 14.79
C ALA A 449 -17.67 11.16 13.93
N LEU A 450 -17.54 11.36 12.62
CA LEU A 450 -18.58 11.05 11.64
C LEU A 450 -18.50 9.56 11.25
N LYS A 451 -19.66 8.89 11.15
CA LYS A 451 -19.76 7.45 10.83
C LYS A 451 -19.39 7.10 9.39
N VAL A 452 -19.23 8.09 8.52
CA VAL A 452 -18.88 7.89 7.11
C VAL A 452 -17.37 7.66 6.99
N GLU A 453 -16.93 6.43 7.28
CA GLU A 453 -15.54 6.04 7.10
C GLU A 453 -15.25 5.74 5.63
N GLN A 454 -14.54 6.65 4.97
CA GLN A 454 -13.87 6.40 3.68
C GLN A 454 -12.40 6.02 3.94
N SER A 455 -11.45 6.63 3.21
CA SER A 455 -10.01 6.47 3.43
C SER A 455 -9.46 7.22 4.63
N ASN A 456 -10.22 8.16 5.16
CA ASN A 456 -9.83 9.07 6.22
C ASN A 456 -10.86 9.03 7.34
N THR A 457 -10.49 9.54 8.51
CA THR A 457 -11.43 9.71 9.63
C THR A 457 -11.78 11.18 9.79
N SER A 458 -13.07 11.50 9.80
CA SER A 458 -13.54 12.89 9.94
C SER A 458 -14.16 13.13 11.31
N ILE A 459 -13.78 14.23 11.96
CA ILE A 459 -14.26 14.66 13.28
C ILE A 459 -14.91 16.03 13.13
N ALA A 460 -16.21 16.13 13.39
CA ALA A 460 -16.91 17.41 13.43
C ALA A 460 -16.82 18.01 14.84
N TYR A 461 -16.66 19.33 14.93
CA TYR A 461 -16.69 20.07 16.18
C TYR A 461 -17.89 21.02 16.14
N GLY A 462 -19.00 20.55 16.73
CA GLY A 462 -20.30 21.18 16.54
C GLY A 462 -20.70 21.28 15.06
N ASP A 463 -21.24 22.44 14.69
CA ASP A 463 -21.62 22.84 13.33
C ASP A 463 -20.66 23.88 12.73
N ARG A 464 -19.45 23.99 13.29
CA ARG A 464 -18.50 25.07 12.98
C ARG A 464 -17.22 24.61 12.30
N LEU A 465 -16.65 23.49 12.73
CA LEU A 465 -15.39 22.97 12.19
C LEU A 465 -15.48 21.48 11.89
N ILE A 466 -14.69 21.04 10.92
CA ILE A 466 -14.48 19.63 10.60
C ILE A 466 -12.99 19.35 10.42
N LEU A 467 -12.48 18.32 11.08
CA LEU A 467 -11.12 17.83 10.93
C LEU A 467 -11.13 16.52 10.17
N LYS A 468 -10.32 16.46 9.11
CA LYS A 468 -10.05 15.26 8.33
C LYS A 468 -8.68 14.73 8.74
N LEU A 469 -8.65 13.53 9.33
CA LEU A 469 -7.43 12.83 9.74
C LEU A 469 -7.02 11.85 8.64
N PHE A 470 -5.83 12.04 8.07
CA PHE A 470 -5.30 11.17 7.03
C PHE A 470 -4.79 9.87 7.65
N ARG A 471 -5.29 8.72 7.18
CA ARG A 471 -4.89 7.41 7.69
C ARG A 471 -3.63 6.87 7.04
N ARG A 472 -3.35 7.24 5.79
CA ARG A 472 -2.11 6.92 5.09
C ARG A 472 -1.27 8.19 5.03
N LEU A 473 -0.01 8.09 5.47
CA LEU A 473 0.95 9.17 5.39
C LEU A 473 1.82 9.01 4.14
N GLU A 474 1.99 10.11 3.41
CA GLU A 474 2.85 10.19 2.23
C GLU A 474 3.78 11.38 2.40
N SER A 475 5.06 11.20 2.05
CA SER A 475 6.05 12.27 2.08
C SER A 475 5.72 13.34 1.05
N GLY A 476 5.56 14.59 1.50
CA GLY A 476 5.32 15.76 0.66
C GLY A 476 4.00 16.46 0.97
N LEU A 477 3.74 17.57 0.26
CA LEU A 477 2.55 18.38 0.44
C LEU A 477 1.29 17.63 -0.02
N ASN A 478 0.35 17.39 0.89
CA ASN A 478 -0.95 16.82 0.53
C ASN A 478 -1.76 17.80 -0.35
N PRO A 479 -2.30 17.37 -1.51
CA PRO A 479 -3.07 18.22 -2.41
C PRO A 479 -4.25 18.93 -1.77
N ASP A 480 -4.95 18.27 -0.83
CA ASP A 480 -6.11 18.82 -0.14
C ASP A 480 -5.70 20.01 0.72
N LEU A 481 -4.62 19.85 1.49
CA LEU A 481 -4.01 20.95 2.25
C LEU A 481 -3.47 22.06 1.34
N GLU A 482 -2.74 21.69 0.28
CA GLU A 482 -2.07 22.64 -0.60
C GLU A 482 -3.08 23.55 -1.33
N ILE A 483 -4.11 22.96 -1.93
CA ILE A 483 -5.12 23.69 -2.69
C ILE A 483 -6.01 24.52 -1.76
N THR A 484 -6.48 23.95 -0.65
CA THR A 484 -7.35 24.69 0.28
C THR A 484 -6.61 25.83 0.97
N ARG A 485 -5.31 25.65 1.29
CA ARG A 485 -4.45 26.73 1.78
C ARG A 485 -4.31 27.85 0.75
N PHE A 486 -4.07 27.52 -0.52
CA PHE A 486 -3.94 28.50 -1.59
C PHE A 486 -5.24 29.32 -1.77
N LEU A 487 -6.38 28.65 -1.87
CA LEU A 487 -7.68 29.29 -2.07
C LEU A 487 -8.08 30.16 -0.87
N THR A 488 -7.85 29.68 0.36
CA THR A 488 -8.19 30.41 1.58
C THR A 488 -7.30 31.64 1.77
N SER A 489 -5.98 31.50 1.63
CA SER A 489 -5.03 32.60 1.87
C SER A 489 -5.17 33.76 0.89
N HIS A 490 -5.62 33.49 -0.34
CA HIS A 490 -5.81 34.53 -1.36
C HIS A 490 -7.27 35.01 -1.47
N GLY A 491 -8.21 34.38 -0.76
CA GLY A 491 -9.63 34.74 -0.83
C GLY A 491 -10.25 34.63 -2.23
N LEU A 492 -9.76 33.70 -3.05
CA LEU A 492 -10.08 33.63 -4.48
C LEU A 492 -11.41 32.93 -4.80
N PHE A 493 -11.90 32.08 -3.89
CA PHE A 493 -13.08 31.26 -4.11
C PHE A 493 -13.80 30.97 -2.78
N SER A 494 -15.09 31.29 -2.71
CA SER A 494 -15.90 31.15 -1.49
C SER A 494 -16.70 29.84 -1.39
N HIS A 495 -16.77 29.06 -2.46
CA HIS A 495 -17.52 27.80 -2.51
C HIS A 495 -16.63 26.58 -2.22
N VAL A 496 -15.73 26.75 -1.24
CA VAL A 496 -14.86 25.73 -0.67
C VAL A 496 -14.82 25.93 0.85
N PRO A 497 -14.73 24.86 1.68
CA PRO A 497 -14.56 25.03 3.11
C PRO A 497 -13.28 25.80 3.42
N PRO A 498 -13.33 26.92 4.16
CA PRO A 498 -12.13 27.68 4.49
C PRO A 498 -11.20 26.83 5.36
N LEU A 499 -9.91 26.82 5.04
CA LEU A 499 -8.89 26.14 5.82
C LEU A 499 -8.68 26.88 7.15
N ALA A 500 -8.92 26.22 8.27
CA ALA A 500 -8.74 26.75 9.61
C ALA A 500 -7.37 26.37 10.21
N GLY A 501 -6.84 25.19 9.89
CA GLY A 501 -5.54 24.73 10.36
C GLY A 501 -5.17 23.35 9.87
N TRP A 502 -3.97 22.87 10.21
CA TRP A 502 -3.53 21.53 9.84
C TRP A 502 -2.45 21.02 10.79
N LEU A 503 -2.23 19.72 10.75
CA LEU A 503 -1.15 19.03 11.45
C LEU A 503 -0.22 18.37 10.44
N GLU A 504 1.07 18.38 10.73
CA GLU A 504 2.09 17.70 9.94
C GLU A 504 3.08 16.96 10.82
N PHE A 505 3.54 15.81 10.34
CA PHE A 505 4.57 15.00 10.97
C PHE A 505 5.87 15.14 10.19
N ARG A 506 6.99 15.34 10.90
CA ARG A 506 8.32 15.52 10.28
C ARG A 506 9.37 14.67 10.98
N VAL A 507 10.22 14.02 10.20
CA VAL A 507 11.36 13.22 10.69
C VAL A 507 12.66 13.94 10.35
N GLY A 508 13.24 14.65 11.32
CA GLY A 508 14.47 15.42 11.11
C GLY A 508 14.32 16.50 10.03
N ARG A 509 15.08 16.39 8.93
CA ARG A 509 15.02 17.32 7.78
C ARG A 509 14.21 16.78 6.58
N SER A 510 13.40 15.72 6.78
CA SER A 510 12.53 15.20 5.73
C SER A 510 11.46 16.21 5.32
N GLU A 511 10.86 16.00 4.15
CA GLU A 511 9.61 16.70 3.81
C GLU A 511 8.54 16.40 4.86
N PRO A 512 7.68 17.38 5.19
CA PRO A 512 6.57 17.18 6.10
C PRO A 512 5.51 16.25 5.48
N GLU A 513 4.91 15.42 6.33
CA GLU A 513 3.81 14.51 5.99
C GLU A 513 2.53 15.09 6.61
N ALA A 514 1.53 15.43 5.81
CA ALA A 514 0.27 15.96 6.34
C ALA A 514 -0.46 14.87 7.15
N VAL A 515 -0.82 15.21 8.39
CA VAL A 515 -1.51 14.31 9.34
C VAL A 515 -3.00 14.60 9.38
N ALA A 516 -3.38 15.87 9.45
CA ALA A 516 -4.78 16.27 9.51
C ALA A 516 -5.00 17.66 8.90
N VAL A 517 -6.20 17.90 8.38
CA VAL A 517 -6.66 19.20 7.89
C VAL A 517 -7.92 19.59 8.65
N LEU A 518 -7.96 20.81 9.19
CA LEU A 518 -9.10 21.39 9.89
C LEU A 518 -9.70 22.49 9.00
N GLN A 519 -11.00 22.38 8.70
CA GLN A 519 -11.74 23.26 7.82
C GLN A 519 -13.02 23.77 8.50
N GLY A 520 -13.59 24.84 7.96
CA GLY A 520 -14.95 25.27 8.30
C GLY A 520 -15.97 24.18 8.00
N PHE A 521 -16.87 23.91 8.94
CA PHE A 521 -17.99 23.00 8.71
C PHE A 521 -19.01 23.68 7.78
N VAL A 522 -19.52 22.95 6.80
CA VAL A 522 -20.49 23.46 5.83
C VAL A 522 -21.84 22.81 6.11
N PRO A 523 -22.82 23.54 6.68
CA PRO A 523 -24.18 23.04 6.81
C PRO A 523 -24.75 22.69 5.43
N ASN A 524 -25.17 21.43 5.26
CA ASN A 524 -25.61 20.90 3.98
C ASN A 524 -26.78 19.92 4.16
N LYS A 525 -27.51 19.66 3.06
CA LYS A 525 -28.61 18.67 3.01
C LYS A 525 -28.16 17.29 2.51
N GLY A 526 -26.86 17.11 2.27
CA GLY A 526 -26.27 15.96 1.61
C GLY A 526 -25.24 16.38 0.56
N ASP A 527 -24.65 15.39 -0.10
CA ASP A 527 -23.83 15.62 -1.29
C ASP A 527 -24.72 15.84 -2.54
N ALA A 528 -24.11 16.36 -3.61
CA ALA A 528 -24.79 16.58 -4.86
C ALA A 528 -25.17 15.26 -5.52
N TRP A 529 -24.49 14.15 -5.20
CA TRP A 529 -24.84 12.82 -5.68
C TRP A 529 -26.23 12.39 -5.18
N GLN A 530 -26.48 12.44 -3.88
CA GLN A 530 -27.77 12.07 -3.30
C GLN A 530 -28.87 13.01 -3.79
N PHE A 531 -28.60 14.32 -3.84
CA PHE A 531 -29.53 15.29 -4.43
C PHE A 531 -29.89 14.93 -5.88
N SER A 532 -28.90 14.59 -6.72
CA SER A 532 -29.14 14.16 -8.10
C SER A 532 -29.96 12.87 -8.20
N ILE A 533 -29.70 11.89 -7.33
CA ILE A 533 -30.45 10.62 -7.31
C ILE A 533 -31.91 10.83 -6.91
N ASP A 534 -32.17 11.69 -5.92
CA ASP A 534 -33.52 12.01 -5.45
C ASP A 534 -34.33 12.75 -6.54
N GLU A 535 -33.72 13.74 -7.20
CA GLU A 535 -34.36 14.47 -8.32
C GLU A 535 -34.59 13.58 -9.54
N LEU A 536 -33.61 12.75 -9.89
CA LEU A 536 -33.72 11.79 -10.99
C LEU A 536 -34.83 10.76 -10.73
N SER A 537 -35.01 10.37 -9.47
CA SER A 537 -36.09 9.49 -9.04
C SER A 537 -37.46 10.10 -9.37
N HIS A 538 -37.71 11.35 -8.98
CA HIS A 538 -38.96 12.05 -9.32
C HIS A 538 -39.14 12.24 -10.84
N TYR A 539 -38.04 12.54 -11.54
CA TYR A 539 -38.05 12.65 -12.99
C TYR A 539 -38.50 11.34 -13.66
N LEU A 540 -37.96 10.19 -13.25
CA LEU A 540 -38.31 8.89 -13.83
C LEU A 540 -39.77 8.51 -13.57
N GLU A 541 -40.35 8.89 -12.42
CA GLU A 541 -41.78 8.71 -12.16
C GLU A 541 -42.63 9.50 -13.13
N THR A 542 -42.28 10.77 -13.32
CA THR A 542 -42.98 11.66 -14.24
C THR A 542 -42.85 11.15 -15.68
N ALA A 543 -41.63 10.73 -16.08
CA ALA A 543 -41.36 10.18 -17.40
C ALA A 543 -42.10 8.86 -17.68
N ALA A 544 -42.34 8.03 -16.66
CA ALA A 544 -43.13 6.80 -16.80
C ALA A 544 -44.60 7.06 -17.20
N THR A 545 -45.13 8.25 -16.90
CA THR A 545 -46.49 8.65 -17.32
C THR A 545 -46.57 9.16 -18.78
N LYS A 546 -45.42 9.37 -19.42
CA LYS A 546 -45.32 9.88 -20.80
C LYS A 546 -45.25 8.72 -21.80
N PRO A 547 -45.65 8.95 -23.07
CA PRO A 547 -45.42 7.96 -24.13
C PRO A 547 -43.91 7.69 -24.30
N PRO A 548 -43.51 6.52 -24.83
CA PRO A 548 -42.10 6.21 -25.08
C PRO A 548 -41.38 7.35 -25.81
N LEU A 549 -40.18 7.70 -25.33
CA LEU A 549 -39.40 8.80 -25.88
C LEU A 549 -39.20 8.65 -27.39
N ALA A 550 -39.66 9.66 -28.14
CA ALA A 550 -39.59 9.70 -29.59
C ALA A 550 -38.13 9.57 -30.07
N ALA A 551 -37.90 8.84 -31.17
CA ALA A 551 -36.53 8.55 -31.65
C ALA A 551 -35.68 9.80 -31.87
N GLN A 552 -36.30 10.89 -32.37
CA GLN A 552 -35.66 12.20 -32.56
C GLN A 552 -35.25 12.92 -31.28
N SER A 553 -35.90 12.56 -30.15
CA SER A 553 -35.61 13.08 -28.81
C SER A 553 -34.73 12.12 -28.01
N ARG A 554 -34.41 10.92 -28.54
CA ARG A 554 -33.49 9.99 -27.89
C ARG A 554 -32.08 10.57 -27.95
N ALA A 555 -31.37 10.42 -26.84
CA ALA A 555 -30.13 11.13 -26.56
C ALA A 555 -29.10 11.06 -27.70
N THR A 556 -28.65 12.24 -28.10
CA THR A 556 -27.39 12.51 -28.78
C THR A 556 -26.28 12.58 -27.73
N ASN A 557 -25.02 12.45 -28.15
CA ASN A 557 -23.88 12.68 -27.25
C ASN A 557 -24.04 14.08 -26.62
N PRO A 558 -23.92 14.26 -25.29
CA PRO A 558 -24.12 15.56 -24.65
C PRO A 558 -23.29 16.69 -25.27
N LEU A 559 -22.13 16.37 -25.85
CA LEU A 559 -21.27 17.32 -26.53
C LEU A 559 -21.83 17.80 -27.87
N ASP A 560 -22.71 17.03 -28.52
CA ASP A 560 -23.45 17.45 -29.72
C ASP A 560 -24.52 18.49 -29.38
N LEU A 561 -25.08 18.42 -28.18
CA LEU A 561 -26.09 19.37 -27.71
C LEU A 561 -25.52 20.77 -27.45
N LEU A 562 -24.20 20.92 -27.28
CA LEU A 562 -23.57 22.23 -27.06
C LEU A 562 -23.78 23.22 -28.19
N ALA A 563 -24.07 22.74 -29.41
CA ALA A 563 -24.42 23.61 -30.54
C ALA A 563 -25.81 24.25 -30.39
N ARG A 564 -26.65 23.78 -29.46
CA ARG A 564 -27.97 24.36 -29.18
C ARG A 564 -27.86 25.52 -28.20
N GLU A 565 -28.54 26.61 -28.53
CA GLU A 565 -28.63 27.79 -27.67
C GLU A 565 -29.56 27.58 -26.48
N GLU A 566 -30.68 26.88 -26.69
CA GLU A 566 -31.73 26.65 -25.69
C GLU A 566 -31.94 25.16 -25.40
N ALA A 567 -32.50 24.88 -24.22
CA ALA A 567 -32.89 23.54 -23.82
C ALA A 567 -34.12 23.05 -24.61
N ASP A 568 -34.22 21.73 -24.83
CA ASP A 568 -35.42 21.15 -25.41
C ASP A 568 -36.63 21.43 -24.50
N PRO A 569 -37.80 21.87 -25.04
CA PRO A 569 -38.98 22.15 -24.24
C PRO A 569 -39.39 20.99 -23.32
N LEU A 570 -39.19 19.73 -23.75
CA LEU A 570 -39.46 18.55 -22.94
C LEU A 570 -38.47 18.44 -21.77
N ALA A 571 -37.21 18.84 -21.98
CA ALA A 571 -36.22 18.88 -20.91
C ALA A 571 -36.54 20.00 -19.89
N VAL A 572 -37.00 21.16 -20.36
CA VAL A 572 -37.46 22.24 -19.47
C VAL A 572 -38.67 21.79 -18.64
N GLU A 573 -39.64 21.13 -19.26
CA GLU A 573 -40.82 20.58 -18.58
C GLU A 573 -40.45 19.57 -17.50
N LEU A 574 -39.54 18.64 -17.80
CA LEU A 574 -39.27 17.48 -16.94
C LEU A 574 -38.11 17.69 -15.94
N LEU A 575 -37.09 18.48 -16.30
CA LEU A 575 -35.89 18.68 -15.49
C LEU A 575 -35.79 20.11 -14.92
N GLY A 576 -36.67 21.05 -15.27
CA GLY A 576 -36.52 22.50 -15.06
C GLY A 576 -35.63 22.94 -13.88
N ALA A 577 -36.06 22.67 -12.64
CA ALA A 577 -35.31 23.05 -11.44
C ALA A 577 -33.92 22.40 -11.34
N TYR A 578 -33.78 21.17 -11.82
CA TYR A 578 -32.52 20.46 -11.86
C TYR A 578 -31.60 20.97 -12.98
N LEU A 579 -32.12 21.47 -14.11
CA LEU A 579 -31.29 22.14 -15.12
C LEU A 579 -30.62 23.38 -14.54
N ASP A 580 -31.35 24.18 -13.76
CA ASP A 580 -30.81 25.34 -13.08
C ASP A 580 -29.74 24.95 -12.06
N ALA A 581 -29.97 23.88 -11.29
CA ALA A 581 -28.99 23.34 -10.36
C ALA A 581 -27.72 22.83 -11.06
N ALA A 582 -27.85 22.05 -12.14
CA ALA A 582 -26.72 21.56 -12.92
C ALA A 582 -25.92 22.71 -13.54
N ARG A 583 -26.61 23.75 -14.03
CA ARG A 583 -25.98 24.97 -14.56
C ARG A 583 -25.23 25.73 -13.48
N LEU A 584 -25.82 25.90 -12.30
CA LEU A 584 -25.17 26.53 -11.13
C LEU A 584 -23.90 25.76 -10.73
N LEU A 585 -23.96 24.43 -10.70
CA LEU A 585 -22.78 23.61 -10.47
C LEU A 585 -21.69 23.88 -11.52
N GLY A 586 -22.07 24.03 -12.79
CA GLY A 586 -21.17 24.45 -13.88
C GLY A 586 -20.47 25.77 -13.59
N HIS A 587 -21.23 26.77 -13.13
CA HIS A 587 -20.67 28.06 -12.72
C HIS A 587 -19.66 27.91 -11.57
N ARG A 588 -19.98 27.15 -10.51
CA ARG A 588 -19.07 26.94 -9.38
C ARG A 588 -17.76 26.24 -9.75
N VAL A 589 -17.83 25.24 -10.64
CA VAL A 589 -16.62 24.56 -11.14
C VAL A 589 -15.79 25.50 -12.03
N GLY A 590 -16.44 26.34 -12.84
CA GLY A 590 -15.77 27.37 -13.64
C GLY A 590 -15.05 28.42 -12.79
N GLU A 591 -15.71 28.93 -11.76
CA GLU A 591 -15.15 29.87 -10.79
C GLU A 591 -13.96 29.29 -10.02
N LEU A 592 -14.07 28.03 -9.58
CA LEU A 592 -12.94 27.31 -8.96
C LEU A 592 -11.74 27.27 -9.90
N HIS A 593 -11.95 26.90 -11.16
CA HIS A 593 -10.85 26.79 -12.12
C HIS A 593 -10.22 28.16 -12.44
N LEU A 594 -11.03 29.22 -12.54
CA LEU A 594 -10.51 30.58 -12.68
C LEU A 594 -9.65 30.99 -11.48
N ALA A 595 -10.09 30.67 -10.25
CA ALA A 595 -9.31 30.93 -9.05
C ALA A 595 -7.97 30.18 -9.06
N LEU A 596 -7.96 28.89 -9.37
CA LEU A 596 -6.74 28.06 -9.43
C LEU A 596 -5.76 28.47 -10.54
N ALA A 597 -6.25 29.09 -11.61
CA ALA A 597 -5.43 29.56 -12.72
C ALA A 597 -4.97 31.03 -12.58
N SER A 598 -5.43 31.76 -11.56
CA SER A 598 -5.25 33.21 -11.46
C SER A 598 -3.86 33.67 -11.01
N ASN A 599 -3.10 32.83 -10.29
CA ASN A 599 -1.81 33.21 -9.73
C ASN A 599 -0.65 32.77 -10.64
N HIS A 600 0.14 33.74 -11.10
CA HIS A 600 1.33 33.52 -11.94
C HIS A 600 2.65 33.62 -11.18
N SER A 601 2.62 34.07 -9.92
CA SER A 601 3.82 34.25 -9.09
C SER A 601 4.24 32.98 -8.34
N GLU A 602 3.29 32.12 -7.97
CA GLU A 602 3.58 30.86 -7.28
C GLU A 602 3.79 29.73 -8.29
N PRO A 603 5.01 29.14 -8.39
CA PRO A 603 5.31 28.15 -9.42
C PRO A 603 4.40 26.92 -9.40
N GLU A 604 3.92 26.50 -8.24
CA GLU A 604 3.04 25.34 -8.07
C GLU A 604 1.63 25.56 -8.66
N PHE A 605 1.17 26.81 -8.73
CA PHE A 605 -0.16 27.19 -9.25
C PHE A 605 -0.10 27.91 -10.60
N ALA A 606 1.05 28.49 -10.96
CA ALA A 606 1.27 29.15 -12.23
C ALA A 606 0.91 28.23 -13.41
N PRO A 607 -0.06 28.62 -14.27
CA PRO A 607 -0.45 27.81 -15.40
C PRO A 607 0.72 27.55 -16.36
N GLU A 608 0.83 26.31 -16.83
CA GLU A 608 1.89 25.85 -17.73
C GLU A 608 1.40 25.76 -19.17
N PRO A 609 2.16 26.24 -20.17
CA PRO A 609 1.76 26.16 -21.57
C PRO A 609 1.49 24.71 -22.03
N PHE A 610 0.55 24.57 -22.97
CA PHE A 610 0.44 23.36 -23.77
C PHE A 610 1.73 23.14 -24.56
N SER A 611 2.48 22.09 -24.22
CA SER A 611 3.60 21.66 -25.05
C SER A 611 3.25 20.38 -25.79
N ALA A 612 3.81 20.22 -26.99
CA ALA A 612 3.72 18.96 -27.74
C ALA A 612 4.21 17.75 -26.92
N PHE A 613 5.15 17.97 -25.99
CA PHE A 613 5.60 16.96 -25.05
C PHE A 613 4.50 16.55 -24.05
N SER A 614 3.83 17.52 -23.43
CA SER A 614 2.74 17.26 -22.49
C SER A 614 1.52 16.58 -23.14
N GLN A 615 1.21 16.95 -24.39
CA GLN A 615 0.17 16.32 -25.19
C GLN A 615 0.52 14.86 -25.49
N ARG A 616 1.75 14.58 -25.95
CA ARG A 616 2.24 13.21 -26.18
C ARG A 616 2.25 12.39 -24.90
N SER A 617 2.65 12.95 -23.77
CA SER A 617 2.63 12.26 -22.47
C SER A 617 1.21 11.85 -22.08
N SER A 618 0.23 12.75 -22.24
CA SER A 618 -1.18 12.47 -21.96
C SER A 618 -1.75 11.41 -22.91
N TYR A 619 -1.45 11.51 -24.20
CA TYR A 619 -1.83 10.50 -25.20
C TYR A 619 -1.28 9.11 -24.85
N GLN A 620 0.00 9.01 -24.45
CA GLN A 620 0.59 7.73 -24.05
C GLN A 620 -0.04 7.18 -22.77
N SER A 621 -0.38 8.05 -21.81
CA SER A 621 -1.13 7.64 -20.61
C SER A 621 -2.48 7.02 -20.97
N MET A 622 -3.27 7.67 -21.84
CA MET A 622 -4.56 7.16 -22.32
C MET A 622 -4.41 5.82 -23.06
N ARG A 623 -3.38 5.68 -23.89
CA ARG A 623 -3.06 4.43 -24.62
C ARG A 623 -2.71 3.29 -23.67
N ASN A 624 -1.89 3.55 -22.65
CA ASN A 624 -1.52 2.57 -21.65
C ASN A 624 -2.73 2.14 -20.81
N LEU A 625 -3.58 3.09 -20.41
CA LEU A 625 -4.81 2.83 -19.68
C LEU A 625 -5.75 1.92 -20.47
N LEU A 626 -5.94 2.18 -21.77
CA LEU A 626 -6.73 1.30 -22.65
C LEU A 626 -6.16 -0.13 -22.69
N THR A 627 -4.85 -0.27 -22.87
CA THR A 627 -4.20 -1.59 -22.87
C THR A 627 -4.37 -2.31 -21.53
N GLN A 628 -4.26 -1.60 -20.42
CA GLN A 628 -4.45 -2.15 -19.08
C GLN A 628 -5.90 -2.55 -18.81
N ALA A 629 -6.87 -1.73 -19.22
CA ALA A 629 -8.29 -2.02 -19.09
C ALA A 629 -8.65 -3.30 -19.87
N ILE A 630 -8.22 -3.43 -21.12
CA ILE A 630 -8.45 -4.63 -21.94
C ILE A 630 -7.78 -5.87 -21.35
N ARG A 631 -6.54 -5.76 -20.86
CA ARG A 631 -5.86 -6.87 -20.16
C ARG A 631 -6.64 -7.30 -18.92
N THR A 632 -7.17 -6.33 -18.16
CA THR A 632 -7.96 -6.60 -16.95
C THR A 632 -9.25 -7.33 -17.29
N VAL A 633 -9.99 -6.84 -18.29
CA VAL A 633 -11.18 -7.50 -18.85
C VAL A 633 -10.89 -8.95 -19.22
N ASN A 634 -9.82 -9.20 -19.98
CA ASN A 634 -9.46 -10.54 -20.42
C ASN A 634 -9.08 -11.47 -19.24
N ARG A 635 -8.31 -10.97 -18.27
CA ARG A 635 -7.91 -11.72 -17.07
C ARG A 635 -9.10 -12.05 -16.16
N ARG A 636 -10.09 -11.16 -16.08
CA ARG A 636 -11.26 -11.27 -15.18
C ARG A 636 -12.51 -11.78 -15.89
N ARG A 637 -12.41 -12.38 -17.09
CA ARG A 637 -13.57 -12.87 -17.87
C ARG A 637 -14.55 -13.73 -17.07
N ALA A 638 -14.06 -14.56 -16.15
CA ALA A 638 -14.89 -15.45 -15.34
C ALA A 638 -15.82 -14.72 -14.36
N VAL A 639 -15.52 -13.46 -14.01
CA VAL A 639 -16.26 -12.64 -13.04
C VAL A 639 -17.25 -11.69 -13.73
N ILE A 640 -17.15 -11.55 -15.06
CA ILE A 640 -18.04 -10.68 -15.84
C ILE A 640 -19.44 -11.31 -15.90
N PRO A 641 -20.53 -10.57 -15.57
CA PRO A 641 -21.90 -11.07 -15.74
C PRO A 641 -22.17 -11.52 -17.17
N LYS A 642 -22.86 -12.65 -17.33
CA LYS A 642 -23.07 -13.29 -18.65
C LYS A 642 -23.80 -12.37 -19.63
N GLU A 643 -24.69 -11.53 -19.11
CA GLU A 643 -25.50 -10.56 -19.84
C GLU A 643 -24.62 -9.44 -20.45
N LEU A 644 -23.49 -9.14 -19.83
CA LEU A 644 -22.56 -8.08 -20.25
C LEU A 644 -21.39 -8.60 -21.11
N ALA A 645 -21.25 -9.92 -21.27
CA ALA A 645 -20.18 -10.53 -22.05
C ALA A 645 -20.18 -10.03 -23.52
N GLY A 646 -21.36 -9.91 -24.13
CA GLY A 646 -21.52 -9.39 -25.49
C GLY A 646 -21.09 -7.92 -25.62
N GLN A 647 -21.54 -7.05 -24.71
CA GLN A 647 -21.15 -5.63 -24.70
C GLN A 647 -19.64 -5.45 -24.48
N THR A 648 -19.07 -6.25 -23.59
CA THR A 648 -17.62 -6.25 -23.34
C THR A 648 -16.84 -6.63 -24.61
N GLN A 649 -17.30 -7.65 -25.33
CA GLN A 649 -16.66 -8.08 -26.58
C GLN A 649 -16.79 -7.03 -27.69
N ILE A 650 -17.92 -6.30 -27.77
CA ILE A 650 -18.10 -5.18 -28.70
C ILE A 650 -17.04 -4.10 -28.44
N ILE A 651 -16.82 -3.72 -27.19
CA ILE A 651 -15.80 -2.70 -26.86
C ILE A 651 -14.39 -3.17 -27.20
N ILE A 652 -14.06 -4.44 -26.94
CA ILE A 652 -12.77 -5.02 -27.33
C ILE A 652 -12.59 -4.92 -28.86
N ASN A 653 -13.63 -5.25 -29.64
CA ASN A 653 -13.58 -5.19 -31.10
C ASN A 653 -13.46 -3.76 -31.63
N ARG A 654 -13.99 -2.77 -30.88
CA ARG A 654 -13.94 -1.34 -31.23
C ARG A 654 -12.72 -0.62 -30.65
N GLN A 655 -11.70 -1.34 -30.17
CA GLN A 655 -10.46 -0.75 -29.64
C GLN A 655 -9.82 0.26 -30.60
N ALA A 656 -9.85 -0.01 -31.92
CA ALA A 656 -9.30 0.89 -32.93
C ALA A 656 -10.03 2.25 -32.97
N GLU A 657 -11.35 2.27 -32.74
CA GLU A 657 -12.13 3.51 -32.70
C GLU A 657 -11.81 4.33 -31.45
N ILE A 658 -11.59 3.67 -30.30
CA ILE A 658 -11.15 4.34 -29.05
C ILE A 658 -9.79 5.00 -29.28
N VAL A 659 -8.86 4.28 -29.91
CA VAL A 659 -7.55 4.83 -30.28
C VAL A 659 -7.70 6.03 -31.22
N ALA A 660 -8.60 5.97 -32.19
CA ALA A 660 -8.83 7.08 -33.11
C ALA A 660 -9.31 8.37 -32.39
N ARG A 661 -10.06 8.26 -31.29
CA ARG A 661 -10.42 9.42 -30.44
C ARG A 661 -9.20 10.01 -29.75
N PHE A 662 -8.29 9.18 -29.23
CA PHE A 662 -7.02 9.66 -28.67
C PHE A 662 -6.08 10.25 -29.75
N ASP A 663 -6.08 9.70 -30.97
CA ASP A 663 -5.32 10.25 -32.09
C ASP A 663 -5.87 11.62 -32.55
N ALA A 664 -7.17 11.85 -32.41
CA ALA A 664 -7.76 13.18 -32.63
C ALA A 664 -7.25 14.18 -31.59
N PHE A 665 -7.19 13.80 -30.31
CA PHE A 665 -6.58 14.62 -29.25
C PHE A 665 -5.12 14.95 -29.54
N LEU A 666 -4.32 14.01 -30.05
CA LEU A 666 -2.91 14.25 -30.41
C LEU A 666 -2.74 15.23 -31.59
N ARG A 667 -3.76 15.37 -32.44
CA ARG A 667 -3.76 16.29 -33.59
C ARG A 667 -4.32 17.68 -33.27
N CYS A 668 -4.98 17.82 -32.12
CA CYS A 668 -5.50 19.10 -31.63
C CYS A 668 -4.37 20.12 -31.47
N ARG A 669 -4.55 21.32 -32.01
CA ARG A 669 -3.58 22.44 -31.96
C ARG A 669 -4.09 23.57 -31.06
N SER A 670 -4.55 23.20 -29.87
CA SER A 670 -5.06 24.15 -28.88
C SER A 670 -3.92 24.82 -28.09
N SER A 671 -4.13 26.06 -27.66
CA SER A 671 -3.19 26.85 -26.83
C SER A 671 -3.46 26.74 -25.33
N VAL A 672 -4.25 25.74 -24.90
CA VAL A 672 -4.71 25.62 -23.51
C VAL A 672 -3.61 25.40 -22.48
N VAL A 673 -3.68 26.09 -21.35
CA VAL A 673 -2.74 25.85 -20.25
C VAL A 673 -3.12 24.65 -19.40
N ARG A 674 -2.12 24.01 -18.79
CA ARG A 674 -2.29 23.06 -17.68
C ARG A 674 -2.21 23.82 -16.37
N MET A 675 -3.02 23.45 -15.40
CA MET A 675 -3.15 24.14 -14.12
C MET A 675 -3.35 23.13 -12.99
N ARG A 676 -3.33 23.63 -11.74
CA ARG A 676 -3.84 22.82 -10.63
C ARG A 676 -5.34 22.67 -10.77
N CYS A 677 -5.81 21.45 -10.54
CA CYS A 677 -7.20 21.05 -10.66
C CYS A 677 -7.56 20.24 -9.41
N HIS A 678 -8.84 19.92 -9.23
CA HIS A 678 -9.30 19.00 -8.19
C HIS A 678 -8.77 17.58 -8.42
N GLY A 679 -8.75 17.12 -9.68
CA GLY A 679 -8.10 15.86 -10.07
C GLY A 679 -8.88 14.57 -9.80
N ASP A 680 -10.03 14.66 -9.14
CA ASP A 680 -11.03 13.57 -8.98
C ASP A 680 -12.42 14.13 -8.70
N LEU A 681 -12.84 15.15 -9.47
CA LEU A 681 -14.12 15.81 -9.24
C LEU A 681 -15.30 14.94 -9.73
N HIS A 682 -16.24 14.66 -8.83
CA HIS A 682 -17.52 14.02 -9.12
C HIS A 682 -18.60 14.53 -8.15
N LEU A 683 -19.88 14.19 -8.34
CA LEU A 683 -20.99 14.74 -7.54
C LEU A 683 -20.91 14.41 -6.04
N GLY A 684 -20.19 13.34 -5.67
CA GLY A 684 -19.94 12.98 -4.27
C GLY A 684 -18.94 13.91 -3.57
N GLN A 685 -18.14 14.67 -4.32
CA GLN A 685 -17.17 15.65 -3.81
C GLN A 685 -17.72 17.08 -3.84
N VAL A 686 -19.05 17.19 -3.93
CA VAL A 686 -19.75 18.47 -3.94
C VAL A 686 -20.87 18.38 -2.91
N LEU A 687 -20.90 19.29 -1.94
CA LEU A 687 -21.96 19.40 -0.96
C LEU A 687 -23.08 20.28 -1.48
N TYR A 688 -24.33 19.89 -1.26
CA TYR A 688 -25.51 20.69 -1.60
C TYR A 688 -26.07 21.36 -0.35
N THR A 689 -26.05 22.70 -0.34
CA THR A 689 -26.53 23.51 0.80
C THR A 689 -28.05 23.71 0.80
N GLY A 690 -28.75 23.20 -0.22
CA GLY A 690 -30.18 23.46 -0.45
C GLY A 690 -30.45 24.65 -1.37
N LYS A 691 -29.42 25.44 -1.71
CA LYS A 691 -29.49 26.57 -2.66
C LYS A 691 -28.23 26.77 -3.50
N ASP A 692 -27.09 26.21 -3.06
CA ASP A 692 -25.79 26.37 -3.70
C ASP A 692 -24.92 25.14 -3.46
N PHE A 693 -23.78 25.08 -4.15
CA PHE A 693 -22.81 23.98 -4.10
C PHE A 693 -21.50 24.41 -3.45
N VAL A 694 -20.87 23.50 -2.73
CA VAL A 694 -19.54 23.68 -2.14
C VAL A 694 -18.66 22.49 -2.50
N ILE A 695 -17.48 22.74 -3.05
CA ILE A 695 -16.56 21.70 -3.53
C ILE A 695 -15.60 21.31 -2.39
N ILE A 696 -15.40 20.01 -2.19
CA ILE A 696 -14.59 19.43 -1.12
C ILE A 696 -13.63 18.36 -1.64
N ASP A 697 -12.70 17.90 -0.81
CA ASP A 697 -11.83 16.74 -1.06
C ASP A 697 -10.87 16.87 -2.26
N PHE A 698 -9.94 17.82 -2.19
CA PHE A 698 -8.95 18.06 -3.24
C PHE A 698 -7.76 17.08 -3.21
N GLU A 699 -7.91 15.90 -2.60
CA GLU A 699 -6.83 14.90 -2.51
C GLU A 699 -6.37 14.38 -3.88
N GLY A 700 -7.22 14.48 -4.89
CA GLY A 700 -7.07 13.84 -6.19
C GLY A 700 -7.24 12.32 -6.09
N GLU A 701 -7.10 11.62 -7.22
CA GLU A 701 -7.44 10.19 -7.33
C GLU A 701 -6.66 9.31 -6.31
N PRO A 702 -7.35 8.74 -5.30
CA PRO A 702 -6.83 7.88 -4.24
C PRO A 702 -5.77 6.82 -4.59
N ALA A 703 -5.86 6.25 -5.79
CA ALA A 703 -5.02 5.14 -6.24
C ALA A 703 -3.66 5.60 -6.80
N ARG A 704 -3.48 6.91 -7.03
CA ARG A 704 -2.27 7.48 -7.63
C ARG A 704 -1.30 7.98 -6.55
N GLU A 705 -0.02 7.96 -6.88
CA GLU A 705 1.02 8.51 -6.01
C GLU A 705 0.86 10.02 -5.82
N LEU A 706 1.32 10.55 -4.69
CA LEU A 706 1.27 11.98 -4.37
C LEU A 706 1.81 12.88 -5.49
N SER A 707 2.94 12.50 -6.10
CA SER A 707 3.58 13.25 -7.20
C SER A 707 2.67 13.36 -8.43
N GLU A 708 1.88 12.32 -8.72
CA GLU A 708 0.91 12.33 -9.82
C GLU A 708 -0.36 13.11 -9.47
N ARG A 709 -0.78 13.11 -8.20
CA ARG A 709 -1.95 13.85 -7.72
C ARG A 709 -1.70 15.36 -7.72
N ARG A 710 -0.46 15.80 -7.44
CA ARG A 710 -0.06 17.23 -7.50
C ARG A 710 0.20 17.75 -8.92
N ARG A 711 0.36 16.89 -9.92
CA ARG A 711 0.70 17.30 -11.29
C ARG A 711 -0.39 18.22 -11.87
N LYS A 712 0.04 19.30 -12.53
CA LYS A 712 -0.86 20.19 -13.30
C LYS A 712 -1.50 19.46 -14.49
N ARG A 713 -2.81 19.60 -14.62
CA ARG A 713 -3.69 18.87 -15.54
C ARG A 713 -4.51 19.82 -16.40
N PHE A 714 -5.27 19.25 -17.33
CA PHE A 714 -6.27 20.01 -18.08
C PHE A 714 -7.52 20.16 -17.23
N ALA A 715 -8.04 21.37 -17.09
CA ALA A 715 -9.29 21.66 -16.37
C ALA A 715 -10.47 20.80 -16.88
N LEU A 716 -10.47 20.48 -18.18
CA LEU A 716 -11.48 19.62 -18.80
C LEU A 716 -11.50 18.17 -18.27
N GLN A 717 -10.46 17.71 -17.57
CA GLN A 717 -10.49 16.39 -16.90
C GLN A 717 -11.45 16.38 -15.70
N ASP A 718 -11.53 17.48 -14.93
CA ASP A 718 -12.49 17.61 -13.83
C ASP A 718 -13.93 17.72 -14.39
N VAL A 719 -14.10 18.48 -15.48
CA VAL A 719 -15.37 18.56 -16.22
C VAL A 719 -15.82 17.17 -16.69
N ALA A 720 -14.92 16.39 -17.28
CA ALA A 720 -15.21 15.02 -17.69
C ALA A 720 -15.62 14.13 -16.50
N GLY A 721 -15.01 14.30 -15.32
CA GLY A 721 -15.40 13.60 -14.10
C GLY A 721 -16.85 13.87 -13.68
N VAL A 722 -17.29 15.13 -13.71
CA VAL A 722 -18.70 15.49 -13.41
C VAL A 722 -19.65 14.92 -14.47
N LEU A 723 -19.30 14.97 -15.75
CA LEU A 723 -20.10 14.38 -16.84
C LEU A 723 -20.28 12.86 -16.67
N ARG A 724 -19.20 12.14 -16.30
CA ARG A 724 -19.27 10.72 -15.95
C ARG A 724 -20.15 10.49 -14.72
N SER A 725 -20.06 11.36 -13.72
CA SER A 725 -20.90 11.27 -12.51
C SER A 725 -22.40 11.39 -12.81
N PHE A 726 -22.81 12.21 -13.79
CA PHE A 726 -24.21 12.23 -14.26
C PHE A 726 -24.62 10.92 -14.93
N ASP A 727 -23.74 10.28 -15.70
CA ASP A 727 -24.00 8.97 -16.31
C ASP A 727 -24.17 7.87 -15.26
N TYR A 728 -23.32 7.89 -14.22
CA TYR A 728 -23.47 7.01 -13.07
C TYR A 728 -24.79 7.24 -12.33
N ALA A 729 -25.16 8.49 -12.04
CA ALA A 729 -26.41 8.80 -11.37
C ALA A 729 -27.62 8.29 -12.18
N ALA A 730 -27.64 8.57 -13.49
CA ALA A 730 -28.67 8.12 -14.43
C ALA A 730 -28.91 6.60 -14.38
N MET A 731 -27.82 5.83 -14.44
CA MET A 731 -27.90 4.38 -14.45
C MET A 731 -28.19 3.79 -13.06
N SER A 732 -27.59 4.32 -11.99
CA SER A 732 -27.80 3.84 -10.63
C SER A 732 -29.26 3.98 -10.20
N ALA A 733 -29.89 5.14 -10.39
CA ALA A 733 -31.30 5.31 -10.05
C ALA A 733 -32.22 4.41 -10.89
N THR A 734 -31.87 4.18 -12.16
CA THR A 734 -32.61 3.25 -13.02
C THR A 734 -32.53 1.81 -12.48
N ILE A 735 -31.34 1.35 -12.11
CA ILE A 735 -31.12 0.00 -11.56
C ILE A 735 -31.82 -0.18 -10.21
N GLU A 736 -31.71 0.80 -9.30
CA GLU A 736 -32.34 0.74 -7.98
C GLU A 736 -33.87 0.64 -8.09
N ARG A 737 -34.48 1.41 -8.99
CA ARG A 737 -35.94 1.36 -9.20
C ARG A 737 -36.43 0.06 -9.81
N LEU A 738 -35.65 -0.54 -10.71
CA LEU A 738 -35.95 -1.87 -11.25
C LEU A 738 -35.93 -2.93 -10.14
N LYS A 739 -34.99 -2.83 -9.20
CA LYS A 739 -34.91 -3.72 -8.03
C LYS A 739 -36.06 -3.50 -7.04
N ALA A 740 -36.49 -2.25 -6.86
CA ALA A 740 -37.55 -1.88 -5.92
C ALA A 740 -38.98 -2.22 -6.41
N GLY A 741 -39.15 -2.69 -7.66
CA GLY A 741 -40.47 -2.96 -8.24
C GLY A 741 -41.35 -1.72 -8.45
N ALA A 742 -40.79 -0.52 -8.23
CA ALA A 742 -41.51 0.76 -8.23
C ALA A 742 -41.86 1.30 -9.63
N LEU A 743 -41.39 0.64 -10.69
CA LEU A 743 -41.61 1.03 -12.10
C LEU A 743 -42.75 0.29 -12.81
N GLY A 744 -43.50 -0.59 -12.12
CA GLY A 744 -44.62 -1.33 -12.75
C GLY A 744 -44.19 -2.16 -13.97
N GLU A 745 -44.97 -2.12 -15.06
CA GLU A 745 -44.69 -2.78 -16.36
C GLU A 745 -43.53 -2.15 -17.16
N MET A 746 -42.93 -1.05 -16.70
CA MET A 746 -41.83 -0.39 -17.41
C MET A 746 -40.55 -1.24 -17.34
N ASN A 747 -40.22 -1.92 -18.43
CA ASN A 747 -38.97 -2.67 -18.54
C ASN A 747 -37.77 -1.74 -18.81
N LEU A 748 -36.56 -2.28 -18.64
CA LEU A 748 -35.28 -1.61 -18.95
C LEU A 748 -35.24 -0.89 -20.30
N GLN A 749 -35.97 -1.38 -21.30
CA GLN A 749 -35.97 -0.83 -22.66
C GLN A 749 -36.67 0.54 -22.75
N ILE A 750 -37.63 0.81 -21.84
CA ILE A 750 -38.34 2.08 -21.79
C ILE A 750 -37.65 3.07 -20.83
N ALA A 751 -37.11 2.58 -19.70
CA ALA A 751 -36.46 3.45 -18.70
C ALA A 751 -35.10 4.00 -19.19
N LYS A 752 -34.32 3.19 -19.90
CA LYS A 752 -32.97 3.58 -20.35
C LYS A 752 -32.96 4.80 -21.28
N PRO A 753 -33.83 4.92 -22.30
CA PRO A 753 -33.92 6.15 -23.11
C PRO A 753 -34.20 7.42 -22.29
N TRP A 754 -35.06 7.34 -21.27
CA TRP A 754 -35.37 8.48 -20.39
C TRP A 754 -34.21 8.84 -19.47
N ALA A 755 -33.50 7.86 -18.91
CA ALA A 755 -32.29 8.09 -18.14
C ALA A 755 -31.19 8.76 -18.98
N ASN A 756 -31.00 8.30 -20.22
CA ASN A 756 -30.06 8.91 -21.16
C ASN A 756 -30.46 10.36 -21.53
N PHE A 757 -31.76 10.62 -21.70
CA PHE A 757 -32.28 11.97 -21.95
C PHE A 757 -31.94 12.92 -20.79
N TRP A 758 -32.18 12.47 -19.55
CA TRP A 758 -31.83 13.25 -18.37
C TRP A 758 -30.33 13.52 -18.30
N GLN A 759 -29.52 12.49 -18.48
CA GLN A 759 -28.06 12.58 -18.45
C GLN A 759 -27.54 13.61 -19.47
N ALA A 760 -28.08 13.59 -20.69
CA ALA A 760 -27.65 14.48 -21.75
C ALA A 760 -27.99 15.96 -21.46
N TRP A 761 -29.20 16.24 -20.96
CA TRP A 761 -29.62 17.60 -20.66
C TRP A 761 -29.02 18.16 -19.37
N ALA A 762 -28.83 17.33 -18.33
CA ALA A 762 -28.08 17.70 -17.14
C ALA A 762 -26.62 18.07 -17.49
N SER A 763 -25.98 17.23 -18.31
CA SER A 763 -24.62 17.47 -18.83
C SER A 763 -24.54 18.74 -19.66
N TRP A 764 -25.54 18.99 -20.53
CA TRP A 764 -25.63 20.22 -21.32
C TRP A 764 -25.74 21.45 -20.42
N ALA A 765 -26.64 21.45 -19.43
CA ALA A 765 -26.84 22.59 -18.53
C ALA A 765 -25.57 22.90 -17.73
N PHE A 766 -24.91 21.86 -17.20
CA PHE A 766 -23.62 21.98 -16.52
C PHE A 766 -22.53 22.59 -17.42
N LEU A 767 -22.37 22.06 -18.64
CA LEU A 767 -21.38 22.58 -19.58
C LEU A 767 -21.67 24.02 -20.00
N ARG A 768 -22.94 24.41 -20.17
CA ARG A 768 -23.33 25.79 -20.45
C ARG A 768 -22.90 26.73 -19.32
N GLY A 769 -23.22 26.41 -18.07
CA GLY A 769 -22.81 27.23 -16.93
C GLY A 769 -21.27 27.33 -16.80
N TYR A 770 -20.58 26.21 -17.03
CA TYR A 770 -19.12 26.17 -17.01
C TYR A 770 -18.52 27.08 -18.10
N LEU A 771 -18.93 26.91 -19.35
CA LEU A 771 -18.38 27.64 -20.49
C LEU A 771 -18.70 29.14 -20.45
N GLU A 772 -19.89 29.52 -19.95
CA GLU A 772 -20.25 30.93 -19.75
C GLU A 772 -19.33 31.61 -18.74
N THR A 773 -18.94 30.88 -17.68
CA THR A 773 -18.01 31.37 -16.66
C THR A 773 -16.59 31.46 -17.20
N THR A 774 -16.18 30.48 -18.01
CA THR A 774 -14.79 30.34 -18.48
C THR A 774 -14.56 30.84 -19.90
N ALA A 775 -15.45 31.66 -20.46
CA ALA A 775 -15.46 32.03 -21.88
C ALA A 775 -14.16 32.65 -22.41
N LYS A 776 -13.31 33.23 -21.54
CA LYS A 776 -12.01 33.82 -21.89
C LYS A 776 -10.84 33.19 -21.13
N ALA A 777 -11.06 32.01 -20.54
CA ALA A 777 -10.07 31.37 -19.71
C ALA A 777 -8.99 30.69 -20.56
N PRO A 778 -7.69 30.82 -20.22
CA PRO A 778 -6.60 30.24 -21.02
C PRO A 778 -6.54 28.71 -20.98
N PHE A 779 -7.36 28.06 -20.14
CA PHE A 779 -7.40 26.60 -19.96
C PHE A 779 -8.58 25.92 -20.68
N VAL A 780 -9.42 26.69 -21.38
CA VAL A 780 -10.51 26.17 -22.23
C VAL A 780 -10.19 26.51 -23.69
N PRO A 781 -10.35 25.56 -24.64
CA PRO A 781 -10.12 25.86 -26.05
C PRO A 781 -11.14 26.87 -26.60
N ASP A 782 -10.65 27.89 -27.33
CA ASP A 782 -11.52 28.86 -28.01
C ASP A 782 -12.32 28.24 -29.15
N ASN A 783 -11.75 27.22 -29.80
CA ASN A 783 -12.38 26.52 -30.92
C ASN A 783 -13.32 25.42 -30.39
N PRO A 784 -14.64 25.47 -30.71
CA PRO A 784 -15.60 24.45 -30.29
C PRO A 784 -15.24 23.02 -30.72
N SER A 785 -14.59 22.85 -31.87
CA SER A 785 -14.14 21.53 -32.36
C SER A 785 -13.03 20.94 -31.47
N ASP A 786 -12.10 21.78 -31.02
CA ASP A 786 -11.01 21.37 -30.14
C ASP A 786 -11.53 21.08 -28.74
N LEU A 787 -12.47 21.90 -28.23
CA LEU A 787 -13.18 21.63 -26.97
C LEU A 787 -13.87 20.27 -26.98
N LYS A 788 -14.65 19.98 -28.02
CA LYS A 788 -15.32 18.69 -28.18
C LYS A 788 -14.33 17.54 -28.21
N THR A 789 -13.27 17.65 -29.02
CA THR A 789 -12.23 16.62 -29.14
C THR A 789 -11.56 16.31 -27.80
N MET A 790 -11.21 17.36 -27.03
CA MET A 790 -10.58 17.18 -25.72
C MET A 790 -11.53 16.56 -24.70
N LEU A 791 -12.79 17.04 -24.63
CA LEU A 791 -13.79 16.47 -23.71
C LEU A 791 -14.10 15.01 -24.03
N GLU A 792 -14.24 14.63 -25.31
CA GLU A 792 -14.43 13.24 -25.71
C GLU A 792 -13.25 12.35 -25.25
N ALA A 793 -12.01 12.81 -25.44
CA ALA A 793 -10.83 12.08 -25.04
C ALA A 793 -10.74 11.89 -23.52
N PHE A 794 -10.98 12.94 -22.72
CA PHE A 794 -10.94 12.86 -21.26
C PHE A 794 -12.12 12.09 -20.66
N THR A 795 -13.32 12.20 -21.26
CA THR A 795 -14.48 11.40 -20.84
C THR A 795 -14.26 9.92 -21.14
N MET A 796 -13.65 9.60 -22.29
CA MET A 796 -13.24 8.23 -22.64
C MET A 796 -12.14 7.71 -21.69
N GLU A 797 -11.15 8.54 -21.34
CA GLU A 797 -10.10 8.21 -20.38
C GLU A 797 -10.71 7.83 -19.02
N LYS A 798 -11.61 8.65 -18.46
CA LYS A 798 -12.26 8.35 -17.18
C LYS A 798 -13.16 7.11 -17.26
N ALA A 799 -13.89 6.90 -18.36
CA ALA A 799 -14.70 5.70 -18.56
C ALA A 799 -13.86 4.40 -18.61
N LEU A 800 -12.67 4.43 -19.21
CA LEU A 800 -11.74 3.30 -19.21
C LEU A 800 -11.12 3.03 -17.83
N TYR A 801 -10.84 4.08 -17.07
CA TYR A 801 -10.40 3.96 -15.68
C TYR A 801 -11.47 3.26 -14.84
N GLU A 802 -12.70 3.76 -14.90
CA GLU A 802 -13.88 3.20 -14.24
C GLU A 802 -14.10 1.73 -14.61
N LEU A 803 -13.98 1.37 -15.90
CA LEU A 803 -14.06 -0.02 -16.36
C LEU A 803 -13.07 -0.93 -15.61
N GLY A 804 -11.82 -0.50 -15.47
CA GLY A 804 -10.81 -1.24 -14.72
C GLY A 804 -11.09 -1.29 -13.21
N TYR A 805 -11.63 -0.20 -12.65
CA TYR A 805 -11.96 -0.10 -11.24
C TYR A 805 -13.13 -1.02 -10.85
N GLU A 806 -14.25 -0.93 -11.57
CA GLU A 806 -15.46 -1.72 -11.27
C GLU A 806 -15.22 -3.22 -11.43
N LEU A 807 -14.43 -3.64 -12.43
CA LEU A 807 -14.05 -5.06 -12.59
C LEU A 807 -13.29 -5.65 -11.41
N ASN A 808 -12.58 -4.82 -10.64
CA ASN A 808 -11.80 -5.29 -9.49
C ASN A 808 -12.54 -5.15 -8.16
N ASN A 809 -13.57 -4.31 -8.09
CA ASN A 809 -14.25 -3.96 -6.83
C ASN A 809 -15.75 -4.28 -6.82
N ARG A 810 -16.48 -3.99 -7.91
CA ARG A 810 -17.95 -4.14 -8.01
C ARG A 810 -18.37 -4.59 -9.42
N PRO A 811 -18.13 -5.87 -9.79
CA PRO A 811 -18.44 -6.38 -11.13
C PRO A 811 -19.90 -6.19 -11.57
N GLU A 812 -20.82 -6.05 -10.62
CA GLU A 812 -22.23 -5.76 -10.84
C GLU A 812 -22.51 -4.36 -11.43
N TRP A 813 -21.60 -3.40 -11.26
CA TRP A 813 -21.73 -2.03 -11.81
C TRP A 813 -21.08 -1.87 -13.18
N LEU A 814 -20.53 -2.95 -13.74
CA LEU A 814 -19.80 -2.95 -15.00
C LEU A 814 -20.62 -2.39 -16.19
N GLN A 815 -21.94 -2.51 -16.15
CA GLN A 815 -22.82 -1.98 -17.19
C GLN A 815 -22.65 -0.46 -17.41
N ILE A 816 -22.33 0.30 -16.36
CA ILE A 816 -22.22 1.76 -16.41
C ILE A 816 -21.04 2.21 -17.30
N PRO A 817 -19.77 1.84 -17.01
CA PRO A 817 -18.65 2.26 -17.86
C PRO A 817 -18.76 1.67 -19.28
N LEU A 818 -19.33 0.47 -19.47
CA LEU A 818 -19.56 -0.09 -20.80
C LEU A 818 -20.55 0.76 -21.62
N SER A 819 -21.67 1.19 -21.01
CA SER A 819 -22.66 2.06 -21.64
C SER A 819 -22.08 3.44 -21.95
N GLY A 820 -21.27 3.99 -21.03
CA GLY A 820 -20.56 5.25 -21.23
C GLY A 820 -19.61 5.22 -22.44
N ILE A 821 -18.76 4.20 -22.53
CA ILE A 821 -17.85 4.00 -23.68
C ILE A 821 -18.65 3.87 -24.98
N ALA A 822 -19.73 3.08 -24.98
CA ALA A 822 -20.57 2.89 -26.15
C ALA A 822 -21.24 4.21 -26.61
N SER A 823 -21.69 5.04 -25.67
CA SER A 823 -22.28 6.35 -25.93
C SER A 823 -21.29 7.31 -26.59
N ILE A 824 -20.04 7.36 -26.11
CA ILE A 824 -18.98 8.20 -26.70
C ILE A 824 -18.59 7.71 -28.10
N LEU A 825 -18.55 6.39 -28.31
CA LEU A 825 -18.22 5.82 -29.61
C LEU A 825 -19.36 5.96 -30.64
N GLY A 826 -20.60 6.13 -30.18
CA GLY A 826 -21.79 6.12 -31.03
C GLY A 826 -22.09 4.74 -31.64
N PRO A 827 -23.10 4.64 -32.51
CA PRO A 827 -23.47 3.37 -33.18
C PRO A 827 -22.33 2.83 -34.04
N ALA A 828 -22.22 1.50 -34.15
CA ALA A 828 -21.18 0.87 -34.95
C ALA A 828 -21.36 1.18 -36.45
N ALA A 829 -20.24 1.30 -37.19
CA ALA A 829 -20.25 1.48 -38.64
C ALA A 829 -20.88 0.25 -39.33
N GLY A 830 -22.20 0.31 -39.55
CA GLY A 830 -23.02 -0.79 -40.06
C GLY A 830 -24.46 -0.78 -39.54
N GLU A 831 -24.70 -0.25 -38.33
CA GLU A 831 -26.05 -0.14 -37.74
C GLU A 831 -26.79 1.13 -38.15
N ALA A 832 -26.09 2.17 -38.62
CA ALA A 832 -26.71 3.42 -39.10
C ALA A 832 -27.44 3.29 -40.47
N ARG A 833 -27.51 2.07 -41.03
CA ARG A 833 -28.22 1.76 -42.29
C ARG A 833 -29.41 0.80 -42.11
N ALA A 834 -29.82 0.51 -40.88
CA ALA A 834 -30.99 -0.33 -40.59
C ALA A 834 -32.19 0.51 -40.16
#